data_AF-A0A9Q8SY47-F1
#
_entry.id   AF-A0A9Q8SY47-F1
#
_cell.length_a   1.000
_cell.length_b   1.000
_cell.length_c   1.000
_cell.angle_alpha   90.00
_cell.angle_beta   90.00
_cell.angle_gamma   90.00
#
_symmetry.space_group_name_H-M   'P 1'
#
loop_
_entity.id
_entity.type
_entity.pdbx_description
1 polymer ?
#
loop_
_entity_poly.entity_id
_entity_poly.type
_entity_poly.pdbx_seq_one_letter_code
_entity_poly.pdbx_strand_id
1 'polypeptide(L)'
;MATRTLTAKLWRLNANLVSKQQLRQLTLHEYQSQNLLKEFGIPVPRGHLARTPAEAAVIATELGGNCSLKSQILRGGIDDGAFDNGSGAGIQLVNNAESAEKAANRMLGHYLKTDQSVGNGVLVNKLHVTESLNPERKWYLAITFDRENYCPIIIASKFGGVAIEKIAAQHPDELHTFRFGFTDGITSKLTDKVSKCLGASAKEKEDLNDILGRLYKIFTTKDAYSLEIKTLASSSEGGLTCMDAKFSFDDAAAKRQKPLFAERDTEHEIPEEVEAEKYGLVYVRMDGDIGNVVNGAGLAMATNDAIALHGGASANFLDAGGQATKETMVKAFEIILRDQRVKTIFVNIYGESILGAAKELGPLKIPMVVRLQGTNSEMGLKILEEANLGLHTEADFGKAAQKAPIKSRHFRQKYVAQAAAPCILRRPKLTSATNVNSKRYLKKPISLLTFRNNELSYYNPTTPVSSLRQDSMADSTTTQPNLDPIAVADFHDTLKKSKRIVALIGAGLSVSSGLATFRGANGLWRNQDITQVASPAGFRHDPGLVWQFYTYRRHDALRAKPNPAHYALAELARRVPGFVALTQNVDNLSPRAGHSPSQLKELHGNLFALSCVDVVGCGYTERDNFEESLSPALDPSKDEERTIGSISPDEKPRASPVLLAGIARKHAQILGEKYEGNSPTTRDLTALKAPDQPASSNPVAVIRMSSGLEKKDLPQCPKCKNNILRPAVVWFGEPLPVEVVEEAQALFDDPEAIDLFLTIGTTSKVWPAAGYAEMACKKGARVAVINTRAEDARHVRPDKDWVFVGDAAVVLPQLLKPVISESYEQVEKNMKK
;
A
#
# COMPACT_ATOMS: atom_id res chain seq x y z
N MET A 1 -9.75 16.45 42.15
CA MET A 1 -10.02 15.00 41.99
C MET A 1 -11.23 14.76 41.07
N ALA A 2 -11.31 15.43 39.90
CA ALA A 2 -12.49 15.35 39.01
C ALA A 2 -12.21 15.83 37.57
N THR A 3 -11.30 15.17 36.84
CA THR A 3 -11.00 15.52 35.42
C THR A 3 -10.46 14.37 34.56
N ARG A 4 -10.46 13.12 35.07
CA ARG A 4 -9.85 11.95 34.38
C ARG A 4 -10.86 10.98 33.75
N THR A 5 -12.15 11.34 33.69
CA THR A 5 -13.25 10.39 33.44
C THR A 5 -14.06 10.62 32.15
N LEU A 6 -13.73 11.63 31.34
CA LEU A 6 -14.44 11.90 30.06
C LEU A 6 -13.72 11.39 28.80
N THR A 7 -12.40 11.31 28.78
CA THR A 7 -11.64 10.86 27.59
C THR A 7 -11.77 9.37 27.30
N ALA A 8 -12.09 8.54 28.30
CA ALA A 8 -12.25 7.09 28.13
C ALA A 8 -13.61 6.66 27.49
N LYS A 9 -14.61 7.55 27.40
CA LYS A 9 -15.93 7.21 26.85
C LYS A 9 -16.09 7.44 25.34
N LEU A 10 -15.27 8.31 24.74
CA LEU A 10 -15.32 8.58 23.29
C LEU A 10 -14.55 7.56 22.43
N TRP A 11 -13.65 6.77 23.04
CA TRP A 11 -12.90 5.71 22.36
C TRP A 11 -13.62 4.35 22.30
N ARG A 12 -14.88 4.25 22.77
CA ARG A 12 -15.66 2.99 22.79
C ARG A 12 -16.84 2.94 21.81
N LEU A 13 -16.91 3.85 20.83
CA LEU A 13 -18.03 3.92 19.87
C LEU A 13 -17.65 3.85 18.38
N ASN A 14 -16.36 3.70 18.04
CA ASN A 14 -15.89 3.47 16.65
C ASN A 14 -14.93 2.25 16.58
N ALA A 15 -15.34 1.12 17.16
CA ALA A 15 -14.61 -0.15 17.10
C ALA A 15 -15.20 -1.14 16.06
N ASN A 16 -16.00 -0.63 15.11
CA ASN A 16 -16.51 -1.36 13.95
C ASN A 16 -16.17 -0.55 12.68
N LEU A 17 -15.83 -1.24 11.59
CA LEU A 17 -15.35 -0.72 10.29
C LEU A 17 -13.85 -0.35 10.23
N VAL A 18 -12.97 -1.35 10.35
CA VAL A 18 -12.13 -1.83 9.23
C VAL A 18 -11.85 -3.33 9.48
N SER A 19 -12.48 -4.23 8.71
CA SER A 19 -12.07 -5.64 8.75
C SER A 19 -10.83 -5.85 7.88
N LYS A 20 -9.84 -6.55 8.43
CA LYS A 20 -8.55 -6.86 7.78
C LYS A 20 -8.79 -7.50 6.40
N GLN A 21 -8.24 -6.92 5.32
CA GLN A 21 -8.26 -7.58 4.01
C GLN A 21 -6.96 -8.35 3.73
N GLN A 22 -6.99 -9.59 4.21
CA GLN A 22 -6.42 -10.82 3.64
C GLN A 22 -5.49 -10.68 2.42
N LEU A 23 -4.19 -10.95 2.63
CA LEU A 23 -3.39 -11.70 1.65
C LEU A 23 -3.93 -13.15 1.65
N ARG A 24 -4.01 -13.82 0.49
CA ARG A 24 -4.72 -15.10 0.31
C ARG A 24 -3.91 -16.32 0.76
N GLN A 25 -3.45 -16.24 2.00
CA GLN A 25 -2.58 -17.21 2.65
C GLN A 25 -3.11 -18.63 2.45
N LEU A 26 -2.36 -19.45 1.70
CA LEU A 26 -2.67 -20.86 1.44
C LEU A 26 -3.16 -21.54 2.72
N THR A 27 -4.42 -21.94 2.72
CA THR A 27 -5.08 -22.64 3.82
C THR A 27 -5.32 -24.08 3.40
N LEU A 28 -4.87 -25.03 4.21
CA LEU A 28 -5.13 -26.44 3.98
C LEU A 28 -6.47 -26.86 4.57
N HIS A 29 -7.09 -27.88 3.97
CA HIS A 29 -8.18 -28.63 4.60
C HIS A 29 -7.69 -29.34 5.87
N GLU A 30 -8.62 -29.81 6.70
CA GLU A 30 -8.30 -30.54 7.94
C GLU A 30 -7.51 -31.82 7.62
N TYR A 31 -7.95 -32.62 6.63
CA TYR A 31 -7.25 -33.85 6.25
C TYR A 31 -5.81 -33.60 5.75
N GLN A 32 -5.59 -32.50 5.02
CA GLN A 32 -4.24 -32.11 4.56
C GLN A 32 -3.38 -31.63 5.73
N SER A 33 -3.96 -30.90 6.68
CA SER A 33 -3.28 -30.47 7.90
C SER A 33 -2.89 -31.69 8.78
N GLN A 34 -3.77 -32.68 8.90
CA GLN A 34 -3.48 -33.95 9.58
C GLN A 34 -2.42 -34.80 8.84
N ASN A 35 -2.44 -34.84 7.51
CA ASN A 35 -1.38 -35.49 6.73
C ASN A 35 0.00 -34.84 6.99
N LEU A 36 0.06 -33.51 7.08
CA LEU A 36 1.29 -32.79 7.41
C LEU A 36 1.74 -33.02 8.86
N LEU A 37 0.80 -33.08 9.82
CA LEU A 37 1.10 -33.51 11.19
C LEU A 37 1.73 -34.91 11.21
N LYS A 38 1.15 -35.86 10.46
CA LYS A 38 1.61 -37.25 10.33
C LYS A 38 2.97 -37.37 9.63
N GLU A 39 3.26 -36.55 8.61
CA GLU A 39 4.59 -36.42 7.97
C GLU A 39 5.68 -36.07 9.01
N PHE A 40 5.34 -35.21 9.98
CA PHE A 40 6.23 -34.81 11.07
C PHE A 40 6.10 -35.73 12.31
N GLY A 41 5.33 -36.82 12.19
CA GLY A 41 5.11 -37.83 13.22
C GLY A 41 4.35 -37.35 14.46
N ILE A 42 3.59 -36.26 14.37
CA ILE A 42 2.68 -35.82 15.44
C ILE A 42 1.44 -36.73 15.43
N PRO A 43 0.98 -37.25 16.59
CA PRO A 43 -0.17 -38.14 16.63
C PRO A 43 -1.47 -37.45 16.16
N VAL A 44 -2.18 -38.13 15.26
CA VAL A 44 -3.50 -37.77 14.73
C VAL A 44 -4.40 -39.02 14.72
N PRO A 45 -5.73 -38.90 14.79
CA PRO A 45 -6.64 -40.03 14.66
C PRO A 45 -6.47 -40.76 13.31
N ARG A 46 -6.77 -42.05 13.27
CA ARG A 46 -6.91 -42.78 12.00
C ARG A 46 -8.08 -42.21 11.21
N GLY A 47 -7.86 -41.94 9.93
CA GLY A 47 -8.89 -41.44 9.04
C GLY A 47 -8.46 -41.36 7.58
N HIS A 48 -9.45 -41.33 6.69
CA HIS A 48 -9.26 -41.28 5.24
C HIS A 48 -10.31 -40.37 4.58
N LEU A 49 -10.00 -39.91 3.37
CA LEU A 49 -10.86 -39.02 2.59
C LEU A 49 -11.84 -39.81 1.72
N ALA A 50 -13.13 -39.55 1.88
CA ALA A 50 -14.20 -40.06 1.02
C ALA A 50 -14.72 -38.96 0.08
N ARG A 51 -14.92 -39.32 -1.20
CA ARG A 51 -15.59 -38.51 -2.23
C ARG A 51 -16.94 -39.09 -2.66
N THR A 52 -17.22 -40.34 -2.28
CA THR A 52 -18.50 -41.02 -2.53
C THR A 52 -19.07 -41.61 -1.23
N PRO A 53 -20.40 -41.82 -1.14
CA PRO A 53 -21.00 -42.50 0.01
C PRO A 53 -20.44 -43.92 0.24
N ALA A 54 -20.17 -44.66 -0.85
CA ALA A 54 -19.58 -45.98 -0.79
C ALA A 54 -18.15 -45.98 -0.20
N GLU A 55 -17.30 -45.01 -0.57
CA GLU A 55 -15.99 -44.83 0.06
C GLU A 55 -16.11 -44.58 1.57
N ALA A 56 -17.08 -43.76 2.00
CA ALA A 56 -17.30 -43.50 3.42
C ALA A 56 -17.72 -44.77 4.20
N ALA A 57 -18.51 -45.65 3.58
CA ALA A 57 -18.91 -46.95 4.14
C ALA A 57 -17.72 -47.91 4.30
N VAL A 58 -16.84 -47.98 3.29
CA VAL A 58 -15.61 -48.78 3.34
C VAL A 58 -14.69 -48.29 4.45
N ILE A 59 -14.39 -46.98 4.48
CA ILE A 59 -13.51 -46.38 5.49
C ILE A 59 -14.10 -46.56 6.91
N ALA A 60 -15.41 -46.38 7.09
CA ALA A 60 -16.07 -46.65 8.37
C ALA A 60 -15.90 -48.11 8.82
N THR A 61 -15.88 -49.06 7.89
CA THR A 61 -15.60 -50.47 8.20
C THR A 61 -14.15 -50.67 8.65
N GLU A 62 -13.18 -50.10 7.93
CA GLU A 62 -11.74 -50.18 8.25
C GLU A 62 -11.39 -49.54 9.61
N LEU A 63 -12.11 -48.49 10.00
CA LEU A 63 -11.92 -47.82 11.29
C LEU A 63 -12.56 -48.54 12.48
N GLY A 64 -13.43 -49.53 12.25
CA GLY A 64 -14.14 -50.29 13.30
C GLY A 64 -15.57 -49.80 13.60
N GLY A 65 -16.22 -49.14 12.64
CA GLY A 65 -17.63 -48.73 12.69
C GLY A 65 -17.89 -47.37 13.32
N ASN A 66 -17.33 -47.10 14.51
CA ASN A 66 -17.54 -45.84 15.23
C ASN A 66 -16.62 -44.73 14.71
N CYS A 67 -17.14 -43.86 13.85
CA CYS A 67 -16.39 -42.78 13.21
C CYS A 67 -17.19 -41.47 13.13
N SER A 68 -16.47 -40.38 12.84
CA SER A 68 -17.05 -39.06 12.53
C SER A 68 -16.79 -38.71 11.08
N LEU A 69 -17.84 -38.32 10.36
CA LEU A 69 -17.77 -37.75 9.01
C LEU A 69 -17.70 -36.24 9.14
N LYS A 70 -16.59 -35.62 8.68
CA LYS A 70 -16.36 -34.17 8.74
C LYS A 70 -16.30 -33.55 7.35
N SER A 71 -17.14 -32.57 7.10
CA SER A 71 -17.18 -31.81 5.84
C SER A 71 -15.86 -31.07 5.61
N GLN A 72 -15.17 -31.37 4.51
CA GLN A 72 -13.91 -30.70 4.19
C GLN A 72 -14.18 -29.39 3.44
N ILE A 73 -14.25 -28.29 4.20
CA ILE A 73 -14.30 -26.93 3.68
C ILE A 73 -13.21 -26.07 4.36
N LEU A 74 -12.68 -25.09 3.65
CA LEU A 74 -11.61 -24.21 4.17
C LEU A 74 -12.11 -23.19 5.22
N ARG A 75 -13.42 -22.95 5.30
CA ARG A 75 -14.07 -22.00 6.23
C ARG A 75 -14.39 -22.67 7.58
N GLY A 76 -14.39 -21.88 8.66
CA GLY A 76 -14.75 -22.38 9.99
C GLY A 76 -16.27 -22.53 10.20
N GLY A 77 -16.63 -23.09 11.35
CA GLY A 77 -18.02 -23.21 11.80
C GLY A 77 -18.80 -24.39 11.19
N ILE A 78 -18.14 -25.49 10.83
CA ILE A 78 -18.83 -26.70 10.36
C ILE A 78 -19.67 -27.35 11.47
N ASP A 79 -19.29 -27.14 12.74
CA ASP A 79 -19.91 -27.71 13.93
C ASP A 79 -21.34 -27.18 14.16
N ASP A 80 -21.52 -25.87 13.97
CA ASP A 80 -22.80 -25.15 14.07
C ASP A 80 -23.49 -24.94 12.70
N GLY A 81 -22.92 -25.52 11.63
CA GLY A 81 -23.40 -25.32 10.26
C GLY A 81 -24.74 -26.01 9.95
N ALA A 82 -25.36 -25.65 8.83
CA ALA A 82 -26.56 -26.30 8.33
C ALA A 82 -26.47 -26.57 6.82
N PHE A 83 -26.76 -27.79 6.40
CA PHE A 83 -26.93 -28.14 4.99
C PHE A 83 -28.24 -27.59 4.40
N ASP A 84 -28.20 -27.25 3.10
CA ASP A 84 -29.35 -26.79 2.31
C ASP A 84 -30.57 -27.75 2.34
N ASN A 85 -30.31 -29.05 2.43
CA ASN A 85 -31.29 -30.12 2.52
C ASN A 85 -31.82 -30.38 3.95
N GLY A 86 -31.38 -29.61 4.94
CA GLY A 86 -31.79 -29.75 6.34
C GLY A 86 -31.07 -30.85 7.14
N SER A 87 -30.01 -31.47 6.61
CA SER A 87 -29.32 -32.61 7.25
C SER A 87 -28.46 -32.28 8.49
N GLY A 88 -28.62 -31.09 9.07
CA GLY A 88 -27.93 -30.67 10.28
C GLY A 88 -26.47 -30.24 10.06
N ALA A 89 -25.64 -30.51 11.06
CA ALA A 89 -24.24 -30.06 11.14
C ALA A 89 -23.31 -30.68 10.08
N GLY A 90 -22.22 -29.97 9.81
CA GLY A 90 -21.12 -30.40 8.95
C GLY A 90 -20.26 -31.52 9.51
N ILE A 91 -20.47 -31.91 10.77
CA ILE A 91 -19.90 -33.11 11.41
C ILE A 91 -21.04 -34.06 11.80
N GLN A 92 -20.96 -35.32 11.40
CA GLN A 92 -21.93 -36.36 11.78
C GLN A 92 -21.22 -37.57 12.40
N LEU A 93 -21.65 -37.98 13.58
CA LEU A 93 -21.21 -39.22 14.23
C LEU A 93 -22.00 -40.40 13.68
N VAL A 94 -21.30 -41.48 13.34
CA VAL A 94 -21.88 -42.73 12.81
C VAL A 94 -21.24 -43.94 13.50
N ASN A 95 -21.94 -45.07 13.46
CA ASN A 95 -21.61 -46.27 14.25
C ASN A 95 -21.40 -47.54 13.42
N ASN A 96 -21.64 -47.49 12.10
CA ASN A 96 -21.38 -48.58 11.17
C ASN A 96 -21.33 -48.06 9.71
N ALA A 97 -20.98 -48.95 8.78
CA ALA A 97 -20.87 -48.63 7.36
C ALA A 97 -22.18 -48.10 6.74
N GLU A 98 -23.33 -48.64 7.11
CA GLU A 98 -24.64 -48.24 6.57
C GLU A 98 -25.04 -46.83 7.05
N SER A 99 -24.78 -46.49 8.32
CA SER A 99 -25.00 -45.15 8.84
C SER A 99 -24.00 -44.14 8.28
N ALA A 100 -22.75 -44.57 8.02
CA ALA A 100 -21.75 -43.77 7.28
C ALA A 100 -22.20 -43.46 5.85
N GLU A 101 -22.68 -44.45 5.08
CA GLU A 101 -23.17 -44.25 3.72
C GLU A 101 -24.37 -43.28 3.68
N LYS A 102 -25.36 -43.50 4.55
CA LYS A 102 -26.55 -42.64 4.67
C LYS A 102 -26.22 -41.21 5.09
N ALA A 103 -25.26 -41.03 5.99
CA ALA A 103 -24.77 -39.71 6.37
C ALA A 103 -24.03 -39.04 5.21
N ALA A 104 -23.09 -39.74 4.57
CA ALA A 104 -22.33 -39.24 3.45
C ALA A 104 -23.20 -38.83 2.25
N ASN A 105 -24.23 -39.62 1.92
CA ASN A 105 -25.21 -39.30 0.86
C ASN A 105 -26.06 -38.04 1.16
N ARG A 106 -26.14 -37.61 2.42
CA ARG A 106 -26.83 -36.37 2.83
C ARG A 106 -25.89 -35.15 2.91
N MET A 107 -24.58 -35.37 2.83
CA MET A 107 -23.55 -34.32 2.97
C MET A 107 -22.86 -34.03 1.64
N LEU A 108 -22.44 -35.07 0.92
CA LEU A 108 -21.77 -34.95 -0.38
C LEU A 108 -22.74 -34.41 -1.44
N GLY A 109 -22.29 -33.44 -2.23
CA GLY A 109 -23.09 -32.79 -3.27
C GLY A 109 -24.06 -31.73 -2.76
N HIS A 110 -24.08 -31.45 -1.45
CA HIS A 110 -24.94 -30.45 -0.81
C HIS A 110 -24.15 -29.21 -0.35
N TYR A 111 -24.82 -28.06 -0.29
CA TYR A 111 -24.20 -26.84 0.22
C TYR A 111 -24.32 -26.77 1.75
N LEU A 112 -23.16 -26.67 2.43
CA LEU A 112 -23.07 -26.41 3.86
C LEU A 112 -22.96 -24.90 4.11
N LYS A 113 -23.88 -24.34 4.87
CA LYS A 113 -23.87 -22.94 5.30
C LYS A 113 -23.37 -22.82 6.74
N THR A 114 -22.39 -21.94 6.96
CA THR A 114 -21.84 -21.59 8.27
C THR A 114 -21.92 -20.08 8.49
N ASP A 115 -21.72 -19.59 9.73
CA ASP A 115 -21.66 -18.16 10.04
C ASP A 115 -20.57 -17.40 9.24
N GLN A 116 -19.58 -18.11 8.71
CA GLN A 116 -18.48 -17.56 7.91
C GLN A 116 -18.72 -17.69 6.38
N SER A 117 -19.88 -18.22 5.98
CA SER A 117 -20.22 -18.48 4.58
C SER A 117 -20.92 -17.30 3.91
N VAL A 118 -20.59 -17.05 2.63
CA VAL A 118 -21.24 -16.01 1.81
C VAL A 118 -22.29 -16.68 0.92
N GLY A 119 -23.48 -16.08 0.81
CA GLY A 119 -24.56 -16.58 -0.06
C GLY A 119 -25.16 -17.90 0.40
N ASN A 120 -25.12 -18.91 -0.48
CA ASN A 120 -25.80 -20.20 -0.29
C ASN A 120 -25.01 -21.22 0.56
N GLY A 121 -23.77 -20.92 0.94
CA GLY A 121 -22.88 -21.88 1.58
C GLY A 121 -21.78 -22.38 0.63
N VAL A 122 -21.08 -23.43 1.04
CA VAL A 122 -19.98 -24.05 0.30
C VAL A 122 -20.37 -25.49 -0.07
N LEU A 123 -20.18 -25.88 -1.32
CA LEU A 123 -20.48 -27.23 -1.80
C LEU A 123 -19.53 -28.24 -1.15
N VAL A 124 -20.05 -29.24 -0.45
CA VAL A 124 -19.24 -30.30 0.16
C VAL A 124 -19.03 -31.42 -0.84
N ASN A 125 -17.81 -31.56 -1.37
CA ASN A 125 -17.44 -32.63 -2.32
C ASN A 125 -16.48 -33.68 -1.74
N LYS A 126 -16.04 -33.47 -0.49
CA LYS A 126 -15.04 -34.29 0.23
C LYS A 126 -15.46 -34.41 1.70
N LEU A 127 -15.42 -35.62 2.25
CA LEU A 127 -15.60 -35.89 3.68
C LEU A 127 -14.32 -36.52 4.23
N HIS A 128 -13.87 -36.06 5.40
CA HIS A 128 -12.85 -36.75 6.17
C HIS A 128 -13.56 -37.68 7.15
N VAL A 129 -13.34 -38.98 7.00
CA VAL A 129 -13.91 -40.02 7.86
C VAL A 129 -12.82 -40.43 8.85
N THR A 130 -12.99 -40.08 10.12
CA THR A 130 -11.99 -40.31 11.19
C THR A 130 -12.58 -41.15 12.31
N GLU A 131 -11.76 -41.96 12.98
CA GLU A 131 -12.21 -42.71 14.16
C GLU A 131 -12.72 -41.76 15.27
N SER A 132 -13.75 -42.18 16.00
CA SER A 132 -14.34 -41.36 17.07
C SER A 132 -13.57 -41.55 18.37
N LEU A 133 -12.83 -40.53 18.80
CA LEU A 133 -12.15 -40.51 20.10
C LEU A 133 -12.99 -39.76 21.15
N ASN A 134 -13.04 -40.30 22.37
CA ASN A 134 -13.71 -39.72 23.53
C ASN A 134 -12.68 -39.29 24.59
N PRO A 135 -11.95 -38.17 24.40
CA PRO A 135 -10.93 -37.72 25.33
C PRO A 135 -11.52 -37.10 26.60
N GLU A 136 -10.84 -37.29 27.73
CA GLU A 136 -11.23 -36.69 29.02
C GLU A 136 -11.03 -35.17 29.03
N ARG A 137 -9.98 -34.71 28.34
CA ARG A 137 -9.61 -33.29 28.24
C ARG A 137 -9.31 -32.91 26.80
N LYS A 138 -9.76 -31.72 26.41
CA LYS A 138 -9.55 -31.11 25.08
C LYS A 138 -8.96 -29.73 25.29
N TRP A 139 -7.80 -29.45 24.69
CA TRP A 139 -7.15 -28.16 24.73
C TRP A 139 -7.12 -27.51 23.35
N TYR A 140 -7.08 -26.18 23.33
CA TYR A 140 -6.79 -25.40 22.13
C TYR A 140 -5.31 -25.00 22.16
N LEU A 141 -4.62 -25.12 21.03
CA LEU A 141 -3.22 -24.74 20.87
C LEU A 141 -2.96 -24.15 19.49
N ALA A 142 -2.28 -23.01 19.39
CA ALA A 142 -1.88 -22.45 18.09
C ALA A 142 -0.48 -21.82 18.13
N ILE A 143 0.26 -21.89 17.02
CA ILE A 143 1.48 -21.09 16.80
C ILE A 143 1.18 -20.05 15.71
N THR A 144 1.45 -18.77 15.99
CA THR A 144 1.22 -17.65 15.08
C THR A 144 2.17 -16.47 15.38
N PHE A 145 1.95 -15.30 14.80
CA PHE A 145 2.78 -14.10 15.00
C PHE A 145 2.10 -13.02 15.84
N ASP A 146 2.80 -12.52 16.85
CA ASP A 146 2.53 -11.24 17.48
C ASP A 146 3.13 -10.13 16.61
N ARG A 147 2.28 -9.43 15.87
CA ARG A 147 2.69 -8.37 14.93
C ARG A 147 3.11 -7.07 15.62
N GLU A 148 2.73 -6.86 16.88
CA GLU A 148 3.12 -5.66 17.65
C GLU A 148 4.54 -5.83 18.22
N ASN A 149 4.90 -7.06 18.59
CA ASN A 149 6.17 -7.40 19.22
C ASN A 149 7.15 -8.12 18.25
N TYR A 150 6.77 -8.27 16.98
CA TYR A 150 7.56 -8.84 15.89
C TYR A 150 8.13 -10.24 16.18
N CYS A 151 7.39 -11.08 16.90
CA CYS A 151 7.85 -12.39 17.35
C CYS A 151 6.77 -13.49 17.21
N PRO A 152 7.16 -14.77 17.10
CA PRO A 152 6.21 -15.86 17.15
C PRO A 152 5.65 -16.07 18.57
N ILE A 153 4.41 -16.52 18.63
CA ILE A 153 3.67 -16.80 19.86
C ILE A 153 3.01 -18.17 19.82
N ILE A 154 2.92 -18.79 20.99
CA ILE A 154 1.99 -19.88 21.28
C ILE A 154 0.76 -19.28 21.94
N ILE A 155 -0.43 -19.60 21.44
CA ILE A 155 -1.71 -19.35 22.09
C ILE A 155 -2.23 -20.68 22.62
N ALA A 156 -2.64 -20.75 23.88
CA ALA A 156 -3.16 -21.97 24.51
C ALA A 156 -4.40 -21.68 25.36
N SER A 157 -5.35 -22.62 25.38
CA SER A 157 -6.55 -22.55 26.23
C SER A 157 -7.05 -23.93 26.64
N LYS A 158 -7.73 -24.01 27.78
CA LYS A 158 -8.41 -25.24 28.23
C LYS A 158 -9.69 -25.57 27.46
N PHE A 159 -10.17 -24.68 26.59
CA PHE A 159 -11.38 -24.87 25.78
C PHE A 159 -11.06 -25.43 24.38
N GLY A 160 -10.60 -26.69 24.30
CA GLY A 160 -10.44 -27.37 23.02
C GLY A 160 -11.78 -27.72 22.34
N GLY A 161 -11.81 -27.70 21.01
CA GLY A 161 -13.03 -27.92 20.22
C GLY A 161 -13.98 -26.72 20.16
N VAL A 162 -13.56 -25.56 20.66
CA VAL A 162 -14.33 -24.30 20.60
C VAL A 162 -13.58 -23.31 19.70
N ALA A 163 -14.31 -22.57 18.86
CA ALA A 163 -13.73 -21.53 18.01
C ALA A 163 -13.04 -20.45 18.86
N ILE A 164 -11.80 -20.07 18.52
CA ILE A 164 -11.00 -19.10 19.29
C ILE A 164 -11.72 -17.76 19.49
N GLU A 165 -12.55 -17.32 18.54
CA GLU A 165 -13.34 -16.11 18.64
C GLU A 165 -14.41 -16.20 19.75
N LYS A 166 -15.02 -17.39 19.94
CA LYS A 166 -15.94 -17.64 21.06
C LYS A 166 -15.19 -17.66 22.40
N ILE A 167 -14.00 -18.30 22.45
CA ILE A 167 -13.13 -18.28 23.65
C ILE A 167 -12.76 -16.84 24.01
N ALA A 168 -12.28 -16.04 23.05
CA ALA A 168 -11.89 -14.65 23.27
C ALA A 168 -13.06 -13.75 23.70
N ALA A 169 -14.29 -14.03 23.26
CA ALA A 169 -15.48 -13.27 23.63
C ALA A 169 -16.10 -13.67 24.97
N GLN A 170 -16.04 -14.96 25.34
CA GLN A 170 -16.75 -15.52 26.51
C GLN A 170 -15.81 -15.84 27.69
N HIS A 171 -14.57 -16.23 27.40
CA HIS A 171 -13.55 -16.69 28.35
C HIS A 171 -12.15 -16.11 28.04
N PRO A 172 -12.00 -14.77 27.91
CA PRO A 172 -10.73 -14.15 27.53
C PRO A 172 -9.58 -14.46 28.51
N ASP A 173 -9.88 -14.63 29.80
CA ASP A 173 -8.88 -14.92 30.84
C ASP A 173 -8.28 -16.34 30.73
N GLU A 174 -8.91 -17.23 29.97
CA GLU A 174 -8.45 -18.60 29.69
C GLU A 174 -7.73 -18.71 28.32
N LEU A 175 -7.49 -17.57 27.64
CA LEU A 175 -6.71 -17.50 26.40
C LEU A 175 -5.29 -16.97 26.68
N HIS A 176 -4.34 -17.88 26.90
CA HIS A 176 -2.99 -17.52 27.32
C HIS A 176 -2.03 -17.43 26.13
N THR A 177 -1.19 -16.39 26.11
CA THR A 177 -0.22 -16.13 25.02
C THR A 177 1.21 -16.17 25.55
N PHE A 178 2.09 -16.91 24.87
CA PHE A 178 3.49 -17.11 25.24
C PHE A 178 4.42 -16.76 24.07
N ARG A 179 5.23 -15.70 24.22
CA ARG A 179 6.22 -15.25 23.21
C ARG A 179 7.49 -16.09 23.27
N PHE A 180 8.11 -16.31 22.12
CA PHE A 180 9.42 -16.96 21.99
C PHE A 180 10.21 -16.38 20.80
N GLY A 181 11.51 -16.69 20.72
CA GLY A 181 12.39 -16.24 19.64
C GLY A 181 12.70 -17.37 18.65
N PHE A 182 12.94 -17.06 17.38
CA PHE A 182 13.36 -18.05 16.38
C PHE A 182 14.71 -18.69 16.70
N THR A 183 15.62 -17.95 17.34
CA THR A 183 16.94 -18.45 17.76
C THR A 183 16.82 -19.52 18.85
N ASP A 184 15.95 -19.29 19.84
CA ASP A 184 15.75 -20.20 20.98
C ASP A 184 14.78 -21.35 20.66
N GLY A 185 13.84 -21.11 19.74
CA GLY A 185 12.77 -22.03 19.39
C GLY A 185 11.89 -22.39 20.58
N ILE A 186 11.47 -23.66 20.63
CA ILE A 186 10.71 -24.21 21.75
C ILE A 186 11.68 -24.70 22.83
N THR A 187 11.69 -24.02 23.96
CA THR A 187 12.51 -24.38 25.13
C THR A 187 11.68 -25.11 26.18
N SER A 188 12.31 -25.97 26.99
CA SER A 188 11.62 -26.63 28.12
C SER A 188 10.93 -25.64 29.05
N LYS A 189 11.58 -24.50 29.36
CA LYS A 189 11.00 -23.40 30.17
C LYS A 189 9.77 -22.74 29.54
N LEU A 190 9.62 -22.79 28.21
CA LEU A 190 8.42 -22.35 27.51
C LEU A 190 7.32 -23.40 27.66
N THR A 191 7.63 -24.67 27.38
CA THR A 191 6.71 -25.80 27.56
C THR A 191 6.20 -25.90 29.00
N ASP A 192 7.04 -25.68 30.01
CA ASP A 192 6.67 -25.62 31.43
C ASP A 192 5.50 -24.65 31.69
N LYS A 193 5.55 -23.47 31.04
CA LYS A 193 4.52 -22.42 31.20
C LYS A 193 3.23 -22.81 30.50
N VAL A 194 3.30 -23.36 29.29
CA VAL A 194 2.13 -23.83 28.52
C VAL A 194 1.47 -25.02 29.25
N SER A 195 2.25 -26.01 29.67
CA SER A 195 1.82 -27.18 30.46
C SER A 195 1.11 -26.76 31.75
N LYS A 196 1.70 -25.84 32.53
CA LYS A 196 1.09 -25.33 33.77
C LYS A 196 -0.22 -24.58 33.52
N CYS A 197 -0.32 -23.85 32.42
CA CYS A 197 -1.54 -23.18 31.99
C CYS A 197 -2.66 -24.18 31.64
N LEU A 198 -2.35 -25.21 30.86
CA LEU A 198 -3.31 -26.24 30.45
C LEU A 198 -3.68 -27.23 31.56
N GLY A 199 -2.90 -27.28 32.65
CA GLY A 199 -3.07 -28.27 33.71
C GLY A 199 -2.59 -29.67 33.30
N ALA A 200 -1.59 -29.76 32.42
CA ALA A 200 -1.04 -31.01 31.94
C ALA A 200 -0.25 -31.76 33.02
N SER A 201 -0.38 -33.08 33.06
CA SER A 201 0.42 -33.99 33.87
C SER A 201 1.87 -34.10 33.37
N ALA A 202 2.73 -34.80 34.11
CA ALA A 202 4.14 -34.99 33.73
C ALA A 202 4.30 -35.67 32.36
N LYS A 203 3.52 -36.72 32.06
CA LYS A 203 3.57 -37.42 30.77
C LYS A 203 3.04 -36.55 29.62
N GLU A 204 1.87 -35.92 29.82
CA GLU A 204 1.30 -35.00 28.81
C GLU A 204 2.21 -33.80 28.54
N LYS A 205 3.03 -33.39 29.52
CA LYS A 205 4.03 -32.32 29.34
C LYS A 205 5.19 -32.75 28.45
N GLU A 206 5.62 -34.01 28.53
CA GLU A 206 6.65 -34.57 27.64
C GLU A 206 6.13 -34.65 26.20
N ASP A 207 4.91 -35.19 26.02
CA ASP A 207 4.20 -35.19 24.73
C ASP A 207 4.03 -33.76 24.17
N LEU A 208 3.59 -32.81 25.01
CA LEU A 208 3.40 -31.40 24.62
C LEU A 208 4.73 -30.77 24.19
N ASN A 209 5.86 -31.13 24.80
CA ASN A 209 7.18 -30.63 24.42
C ASN A 209 7.55 -31.09 23.00
N ASP A 210 7.35 -32.38 22.72
CA ASP A 210 7.63 -32.97 21.41
C ASP A 210 6.69 -32.43 20.32
N ILE A 211 5.38 -32.35 20.61
CA ILE A 211 4.38 -31.75 19.72
C ILE A 211 4.72 -30.29 19.41
N LEU A 212 5.02 -29.46 20.42
CA LEU A 212 5.42 -28.06 20.20
C LEU A 212 6.70 -27.96 19.37
N GLY A 213 7.73 -28.77 19.66
CA GLY A 213 8.97 -28.79 18.89
C GLY A 213 8.75 -29.15 17.42
N ARG A 214 7.89 -30.14 17.15
CA ARG A 214 7.53 -30.55 15.78
C ARG A 214 6.64 -29.54 15.08
N LEU A 215 5.66 -28.93 15.76
CA LEU A 215 4.87 -27.81 15.23
C LEU A 215 5.77 -26.61 14.88
N TYR A 216 6.76 -26.28 15.71
CA TYR A 216 7.74 -25.25 15.38
C TYR A 216 8.61 -25.61 14.16
N LYS A 217 8.96 -26.89 14.01
CA LYS A 217 9.63 -27.39 12.79
C LYS A 217 8.74 -27.24 11.56
N ILE A 218 7.44 -27.56 11.63
CA ILE A 218 6.48 -27.28 10.53
C ILE A 218 6.45 -25.77 10.24
N PHE A 219 6.30 -24.95 11.29
CA PHE A 219 6.16 -23.49 11.20
C PHE A 219 7.31 -22.85 10.44
N THR A 220 8.55 -23.25 10.77
CA THR A 220 9.77 -22.73 10.16
C THR A 220 10.10 -23.35 8.80
N THR A 221 9.91 -24.67 8.61
CA THR A 221 10.34 -25.35 7.36
C THR A 221 9.33 -25.29 6.22
N LYS A 222 8.04 -25.09 6.52
CA LYS A 222 6.96 -25.00 5.53
C LYS A 222 6.49 -23.55 5.30
N ASP A 223 7.16 -22.56 5.90
CA ASP A 223 6.78 -21.13 5.87
C ASP A 223 5.33 -20.89 6.35
N ALA A 224 4.95 -21.48 7.49
CA ALA A 224 3.63 -21.25 8.07
C ALA A 224 3.57 -19.89 8.76
N TYR A 225 2.43 -19.21 8.71
CA TYR A 225 2.16 -18.06 9.57
C TYR A 225 1.18 -18.39 10.69
N SER A 226 0.37 -19.45 10.53
CA SER A 226 -0.54 -19.91 11.56
C SER A 226 -0.71 -21.43 11.49
N LEU A 227 -0.41 -22.10 12.60
CA LEU A 227 -0.71 -23.51 12.82
C LEU A 227 -1.70 -23.61 13.97
N GLU A 228 -2.97 -23.84 13.67
CA GLU A 228 -4.06 -23.98 14.65
C GLU A 228 -4.34 -25.47 14.91
N ILE A 229 -4.25 -25.91 16.16
CA ILE A 229 -4.76 -27.20 16.65
C ILE A 229 -5.98 -26.89 17.53
N LYS A 230 -7.17 -27.08 16.97
CA LYS A 230 -8.44 -26.74 17.65
C LYS A 230 -8.73 -27.67 18.81
N THR A 231 -8.37 -28.94 18.66
CA THR A 231 -8.61 -30.01 19.63
C THR A 231 -7.34 -30.82 19.78
N LEU A 232 -6.49 -30.41 20.71
CA LEU A 232 -5.44 -31.25 21.28
C LEU A 232 -6.07 -32.08 22.38
N ALA A 233 -6.31 -33.35 22.08
CA ALA A 233 -7.01 -34.30 22.94
C ALA A 233 -6.04 -35.07 23.84
N SER A 234 -6.45 -35.32 25.08
CA SER A 234 -5.73 -36.18 26.02
C SER A 234 -6.48 -37.49 26.26
N SER A 235 -5.75 -38.61 26.20
CA SER A 235 -6.26 -39.93 26.57
C SER A 235 -6.17 -40.17 28.07
N SER A 236 -7.02 -41.07 28.59
CA SER A 236 -7.00 -41.52 29.99
C SER A 236 -5.65 -42.12 30.43
N GLU A 237 -4.89 -42.69 29.48
CA GLU A 237 -3.54 -43.22 29.71
C GLU A 237 -2.43 -42.15 29.60
N GLY A 238 -2.80 -40.88 29.45
CA GLY A 238 -1.89 -39.73 29.46
C GLY A 238 -1.09 -39.52 28.18
N GLY A 239 -1.65 -39.84 27.02
CA GLY A 239 -1.07 -39.52 25.71
C GLY A 239 -1.83 -38.39 24.99
N LEU A 240 -1.13 -37.55 24.22
CA LEU A 240 -1.75 -36.45 23.45
C LEU A 240 -1.97 -36.80 21.96
N THR A 241 -3.07 -36.30 21.38
CA THR A 241 -3.42 -36.48 19.96
C THR A 241 -4.08 -35.23 19.38
N CYS A 242 -3.65 -34.80 18.20
CA CYS A 242 -4.23 -33.66 17.49
C CYS A 242 -5.46 -34.13 16.68
N MET A 243 -6.67 -33.95 17.21
CA MET A 243 -7.91 -34.39 16.54
C MET A 243 -8.36 -33.48 15.40
N ASP A 244 -8.03 -32.18 15.48
CA ASP A 244 -8.49 -31.14 14.56
C ASP A 244 -7.38 -30.12 14.33
N ALA A 245 -7.03 -29.85 13.07
CA ALA A 245 -5.97 -28.91 12.71
C ALA A 245 -6.37 -28.04 11.50
N LYS A 246 -5.97 -26.78 11.51
CA LYS A 246 -6.10 -25.84 10.40
C LYS A 246 -4.79 -25.08 10.20
N PHE A 247 -4.07 -25.42 9.13
CA PHE A 247 -2.76 -24.86 8.84
C PHE A 247 -2.79 -23.89 7.67
N SER A 248 -2.08 -22.77 7.84
CA SER A 248 -2.13 -21.63 6.93
C SER A 248 -0.73 -21.01 6.72
N PHE A 249 -0.37 -20.73 5.46
CA PHE A 249 1.01 -20.51 5.01
C PHE A 249 1.22 -19.17 4.27
N ASP A 250 2.47 -18.70 4.18
CA ASP A 250 2.82 -17.46 3.48
C ASP A 250 2.89 -17.63 1.95
N ASP A 251 2.08 -16.88 1.21
CA ASP A 251 2.05 -16.92 -0.26
C ASP A 251 3.37 -16.49 -0.90
N ALA A 252 4.15 -15.63 -0.22
CA ALA A 252 5.49 -15.27 -0.69
C ALA A 252 6.46 -16.47 -0.69
N ALA A 253 6.10 -17.56 0.00
CA ALA A 253 6.81 -18.83 -0.02
C ALA A 253 6.44 -19.75 -1.19
N ALA A 254 5.40 -19.47 -1.98
CA ALA A 254 4.92 -20.36 -3.05
C ALA A 254 6.01 -20.82 -4.04
N LYS A 255 6.99 -19.96 -4.34
CA LYS A 255 8.13 -20.29 -5.22
C LYS A 255 9.07 -21.35 -4.65
N ARG A 256 9.20 -21.43 -3.31
CA ARG A 256 10.05 -22.39 -2.57
C ARG A 256 9.26 -23.58 -2.01
N GLN A 257 7.97 -23.42 -1.72
CA GLN A 257 7.08 -24.45 -1.16
C GLN A 257 6.19 -25.12 -2.23
N LYS A 258 6.70 -25.38 -3.43
CA LYS A 258 5.88 -25.87 -4.57
C LYS A 258 4.99 -27.10 -4.27
N PRO A 259 5.46 -28.15 -3.55
CA PRO A 259 4.61 -29.30 -3.24
C PRO A 259 3.43 -28.94 -2.33
N LEU A 260 3.65 -28.04 -1.37
CA LEU A 260 2.61 -27.56 -0.46
C LEU A 260 1.56 -26.71 -1.19
N PHE A 261 1.99 -25.84 -2.11
CA PHE A 261 1.07 -25.02 -2.90
C PHE A 261 0.33 -25.80 -4.00
N ALA A 262 0.74 -27.03 -4.31
CA ALA A 262 -0.01 -27.95 -5.17
C ALA A 262 -1.26 -28.54 -4.47
N GLU A 263 -1.33 -28.49 -3.14
CA GLU A 263 -2.49 -28.93 -2.33
C GLU A 263 -3.64 -27.90 -2.29
N ARG A 264 -3.48 -26.73 -2.95
CA ARG A 264 -4.48 -25.66 -2.96
C ARG A 264 -5.79 -26.09 -3.62
N ASP A 265 -6.89 -25.98 -2.88
CA ASP A 265 -8.24 -26.30 -3.37
C ASP A 265 -8.98 -25.03 -3.83
N THR A 266 -8.84 -24.72 -5.12
CA THR A 266 -9.52 -23.56 -5.74
C THR A 266 -11.02 -23.73 -5.93
N GLU A 267 -11.59 -24.94 -5.71
CA GLU A 267 -13.04 -25.18 -5.84
C GLU A 267 -13.83 -24.52 -4.70
N HIS A 268 -13.16 -24.29 -3.57
CA HIS A 268 -13.69 -23.66 -2.36
C HIS A 268 -13.44 -22.13 -2.31
N GLU A 269 -12.75 -21.60 -3.31
CA GLU A 269 -12.45 -20.18 -3.47
C GLU A 269 -13.45 -19.49 -4.39
N ILE A 270 -13.44 -18.16 -4.39
CA ILE A 270 -14.33 -17.36 -5.25
C ILE A 270 -13.75 -17.39 -6.69
N PRO A 271 -14.50 -17.84 -7.72
CA PRO A 271 -13.93 -18.03 -9.06
C PRO A 271 -13.33 -16.76 -9.67
N GLU A 272 -13.97 -15.60 -9.44
CA GLU A 272 -13.46 -14.30 -9.89
C GLU A 272 -12.15 -13.91 -9.18
N GLU A 273 -11.97 -14.35 -7.94
CA GLU A 273 -10.74 -14.13 -7.16
C GLU A 273 -9.58 -14.98 -7.69
N VAL A 274 -9.83 -16.26 -7.96
CA VAL A 274 -8.86 -17.20 -8.55
C VAL A 274 -8.47 -16.78 -9.97
N GLU A 275 -9.40 -16.24 -10.76
CA GLU A 275 -9.11 -15.72 -12.10
C GLU A 275 -8.24 -14.46 -12.05
N ALA A 276 -8.58 -13.49 -11.20
CA ALA A 276 -7.84 -12.25 -11.03
C ALA A 276 -6.35 -12.49 -10.70
N GLU A 277 -6.07 -13.48 -9.85
CA GLU A 277 -4.73 -13.82 -9.39
C GLU A 277 -3.78 -14.22 -10.53
N LYS A 278 -4.30 -14.91 -11.56
CA LYS A 278 -3.53 -15.34 -12.75
C LYS A 278 -2.94 -14.17 -13.53
N TYR A 279 -3.51 -12.98 -13.35
CA TYR A 279 -3.08 -11.72 -13.97
C TYR A 279 -2.40 -10.77 -12.96
N GLY A 280 -2.09 -11.24 -11.75
CA GLY A 280 -1.50 -10.43 -10.67
C GLY A 280 -2.45 -9.39 -10.05
N LEU A 281 -3.75 -9.53 -10.27
CA LEU A 281 -4.77 -8.64 -9.70
C LEU A 281 -5.20 -9.15 -8.31
N VAL A 282 -5.21 -8.27 -7.31
CA VAL A 282 -5.78 -8.58 -5.98
C VAL A 282 -7.25 -8.17 -5.98
N TYR A 283 -8.12 -9.08 -6.40
CA TYR A 283 -9.57 -8.93 -6.34
C TYR A 283 -10.12 -9.49 -5.02
N VAL A 284 -11.12 -8.84 -4.41
CA VAL A 284 -11.91 -9.44 -3.33
C VAL A 284 -13.39 -9.09 -3.54
N ARG A 285 -14.27 -10.10 -3.49
CA ARG A 285 -15.71 -9.89 -3.67
C ARG A 285 -16.31 -9.16 -2.46
N MET A 286 -17.15 -8.16 -2.70
CA MET A 286 -17.90 -7.42 -1.68
C MET A 286 -19.40 -7.44 -2.00
N ASP A 287 -20.26 -6.99 -1.09
CA ASP A 287 -21.72 -6.96 -1.29
C ASP A 287 -22.24 -5.56 -1.60
N GLY A 288 -22.09 -5.17 -2.86
CA GLY A 288 -22.49 -3.86 -3.37
C GLY A 288 -22.69 -3.87 -4.88
N ASP A 289 -22.80 -2.69 -5.46
CA ASP A 289 -23.18 -2.48 -6.87
C ASP A 289 -22.29 -1.50 -7.63
N ILE A 290 -21.25 -0.96 -7.00
CA ILE A 290 -20.24 -0.12 -7.64
C ILE A 290 -18.97 -0.95 -7.81
N GLY A 291 -18.66 -1.34 -9.03
CA GLY A 291 -17.45 -2.10 -9.35
C GLY A 291 -16.23 -1.18 -9.35
N ASN A 292 -15.13 -1.57 -8.72
CA ASN A 292 -13.96 -0.71 -8.54
C ASN A 292 -12.73 -1.25 -9.28
N VAL A 293 -11.98 -0.36 -9.93
CA VAL A 293 -10.66 -0.67 -10.50
C VAL A 293 -9.66 0.39 -10.06
N VAL A 294 -8.67 -0.02 -9.27
CA VAL A 294 -7.73 0.88 -8.60
C VAL A 294 -6.31 0.33 -8.68
N ASN A 295 -5.30 1.19 -8.66
CA ASN A 295 -3.90 0.76 -8.51
C ASN A 295 -3.32 1.16 -7.15
N GLY A 296 -2.80 0.16 -6.43
CA GLY A 296 -2.31 0.24 -5.05
C GLY A 296 -3.40 -0.07 -4.01
N ALA A 297 -3.20 -1.13 -3.22
CA ALA A 297 -4.14 -1.62 -2.20
C ALA A 297 -4.63 -0.54 -1.22
N GLY A 298 -3.75 0.37 -0.79
CA GLY A 298 -4.13 1.50 0.08
C GLY A 298 -5.13 2.46 -0.57
N LEU A 299 -4.97 2.74 -1.87
CA LEU A 299 -5.92 3.56 -2.63
C LEU A 299 -7.21 2.78 -2.91
N ALA A 300 -7.13 1.47 -3.11
CA ALA A 300 -8.30 0.61 -3.30
C ALA A 300 -9.19 0.57 -2.05
N MET A 301 -8.61 0.45 -0.85
CA MET A 301 -9.33 0.59 0.42
C MET A 301 -9.96 1.99 0.54
N ALA A 302 -9.16 3.06 0.39
CA ALA A 302 -9.67 4.43 0.47
C ALA A 302 -10.79 4.74 -0.56
N THR A 303 -10.79 4.07 -1.72
CA THR A 303 -11.84 4.19 -2.74
C THR A 303 -13.15 3.53 -2.28
N ASN A 304 -13.07 2.35 -1.65
CA ASN A 304 -14.22 1.72 -1.02
C ASN A 304 -14.80 2.58 0.11
N ASP A 305 -13.93 3.12 0.97
CA ASP A 305 -14.34 3.98 2.09
C ASP A 305 -15.00 5.27 1.60
N ALA A 306 -14.47 5.90 0.54
CA ALA A 306 -15.04 7.11 -0.05
C ALA A 306 -16.40 6.84 -0.74
N ILE A 307 -16.59 5.68 -1.37
CA ILE A 307 -17.90 5.25 -1.89
C ILE A 307 -18.91 5.10 -0.74
N ALA A 308 -18.51 4.43 0.35
CA ALA A 308 -19.36 4.20 1.52
C ALA A 308 -19.74 5.52 2.20
N LEU A 309 -18.79 6.44 2.36
CA LEU A 309 -19.01 7.79 2.90
C LEU A 309 -20.06 8.60 2.10
N HIS A 310 -20.18 8.36 0.80
CA HIS A 310 -21.19 8.97 -0.07
C HIS A 310 -22.45 8.10 -0.29
N GLY A 311 -22.63 7.06 0.54
CA GLY A 311 -23.82 6.23 0.58
C GLY A 311 -23.99 5.33 -0.65
N GLY A 312 -22.89 4.87 -1.24
CA GLY A 312 -22.87 3.73 -2.15
C GLY A 312 -22.31 2.47 -1.49
N ALA A 313 -22.27 1.35 -2.23
CA ALA A 313 -21.67 0.10 -1.77
C ALA A 313 -20.77 -0.48 -2.87
N SER A 314 -19.52 -0.76 -2.54
CA SER A 314 -18.58 -1.42 -3.46
C SER A 314 -18.99 -2.87 -3.72
N ALA A 315 -19.06 -3.27 -4.99
CA ALA A 315 -19.26 -4.66 -5.41
C ALA A 315 -17.99 -5.51 -5.22
N ASN A 316 -16.83 -4.85 -5.19
CA ASN A 316 -15.52 -5.48 -5.03
C ASN A 316 -14.47 -4.50 -4.48
N PHE A 317 -13.40 -5.07 -3.93
CA PHE A 317 -12.07 -4.48 -3.88
C PHE A 317 -11.28 -4.98 -5.11
N LEU A 318 -10.44 -4.15 -5.71
CA LEU A 318 -9.48 -4.57 -6.76
C LEU A 318 -8.27 -3.65 -6.75
N ASP A 319 -7.10 -4.24 -6.47
CA ASP A 319 -5.79 -3.63 -6.72
C ASP A 319 -5.15 -4.26 -7.98
N ALA A 320 -4.89 -3.42 -8.98
CA ALA A 320 -4.24 -3.78 -10.24
C ALA A 320 -2.70 -3.73 -10.17
N GLY A 321 -2.13 -3.50 -8.99
CA GLY A 321 -0.71 -3.38 -8.72
C GLY A 321 -0.10 -2.04 -9.16
N GLY A 322 1.15 -1.81 -8.78
CA GLY A 322 1.87 -0.57 -9.11
C GLY A 322 2.21 -0.37 -10.61
N GLN A 323 1.90 -1.36 -11.45
CA GLN A 323 2.11 -1.35 -12.91
C GLN A 323 0.87 -1.93 -13.60
N ALA A 324 -0.23 -1.18 -13.58
CA ALA A 324 -1.45 -1.54 -14.30
C ALA A 324 -1.16 -1.57 -15.81
N THR A 325 -1.00 -2.75 -16.42
CA THR A 325 -0.78 -2.90 -17.86
C THR A 325 -2.13 -2.91 -18.59
N LYS A 326 -2.10 -2.76 -19.92
CA LYS A 326 -3.30 -2.86 -20.76
C LYS A 326 -4.02 -4.21 -20.56
N GLU A 327 -3.27 -5.30 -20.49
CA GLU A 327 -3.78 -6.67 -20.34
C GLU A 327 -4.43 -6.88 -18.97
N THR A 328 -3.78 -6.45 -17.89
CA THR A 328 -4.35 -6.60 -16.54
C THR A 328 -5.58 -5.72 -16.35
N MET A 329 -5.61 -4.54 -16.97
CA MET A 329 -6.79 -3.67 -17.00
C MET A 329 -7.97 -4.29 -17.76
N VAL A 330 -7.74 -4.85 -18.96
CA VAL A 330 -8.81 -5.55 -19.71
C VAL A 330 -9.40 -6.69 -18.87
N LYS A 331 -8.56 -7.48 -18.20
CA LYS A 331 -9.03 -8.58 -17.34
C LYS A 331 -9.77 -8.10 -16.08
N ALA A 332 -9.33 -7.00 -15.46
CA ALA A 332 -10.08 -6.35 -14.38
C ALA A 332 -11.49 -5.95 -14.82
N PHE A 333 -11.63 -5.33 -16.00
CA PHE A 333 -12.94 -4.97 -16.55
C PHE A 333 -13.79 -6.20 -16.93
N GLU A 334 -13.21 -7.23 -17.57
CA GLU A 334 -13.95 -8.46 -17.89
C GLU A 334 -14.53 -9.14 -16.65
N ILE A 335 -13.79 -9.17 -15.54
CA ILE A 335 -14.25 -9.76 -14.27
C ILE A 335 -15.42 -8.94 -13.69
N ILE A 336 -15.28 -7.61 -13.63
CA ILE A 336 -16.30 -6.71 -13.08
C ILE A 336 -17.58 -6.69 -13.95
N LEU A 337 -17.44 -6.69 -15.28
CA LEU A 337 -18.58 -6.64 -16.20
C LEU A 337 -19.37 -7.96 -16.26
N ARG A 338 -18.78 -9.08 -15.81
CA ARG A 338 -19.50 -10.35 -15.61
C ARG A 338 -20.45 -10.30 -14.41
N ASP A 339 -20.11 -9.55 -13.35
CA ASP A 339 -20.95 -9.43 -12.15
C ASP A 339 -22.21 -8.59 -12.43
N GLN A 340 -23.34 -9.28 -12.58
CA GLN A 340 -24.64 -8.67 -12.82
C GLN A 340 -25.12 -7.75 -11.69
N ARG A 341 -24.48 -7.73 -10.52
CA ARG A 341 -24.78 -6.78 -9.43
C ARG A 341 -24.27 -5.38 -9.75
N VAL A 342 -23.21 -5.25 -10.54
CA VAL A 342 -22.57 -3.96 -10.87
C VAL A 342 -23.53 -3.09 -11.70
N LYS A 343 -23.68 -1.82 -11.28
CA LYS A 343 -24.53 -0.77 -11.88
C LYS A 343 -23.78 0.52 -12.19
N THR A 344 -22.57 0.68 -11.65
CA THR A 344 -21.58 1.70 -12.03
C THR A 344 -20.19 1.09 -11.88
N ILE A 345 -19.22 1.52 -12.69
CA ILE A 345 -17.80 1.26 -12.43
C ILE A 345 -17.12 2.55 -11.97
N PHE A 346 -16.34 2.52 -10.89
CA PHE A 346 -15.43 3.61 -10.49
C PHE A 346 -13.98 3.18 -10.70
N VAL A 347 -13.31 3.85 -11.62
CA VAL A 347 -11.90 3.69 -11.93
C VAL A 347 -11.12 4.82 -11.27
N ASN A 348 -10.17 4.51 -10.41
CA ASN A 348 -9.34 5.49 -9.69
C ASN A 348 -7.87 5.09 -9.86
N ILE A 349 -7.17 5.66 -10.84
CA ILE A 349 -5.82 5.21 -11.22
C ILE A 349 -4.84 6.37 -11.32
N TYR A 350 -3.64 6.14 -10.78
CA TYR A 350 -2.45 6.92 -11.06
C TYR A 350 -1.70 6.35 -12.27
N GLY A 351 -1.68 7.07 -13.41
CA GLY A 351 -0.98 6.69 -14.64
C GLY A 351 -1.83 6.67 -15.92
N GLU A 352 -1.21 6.38 -17.06
CA GLU A 352 -1.79 6.52 -18.42
C GLU A 352 -2.54 5.26 -18.94
N SER A 353 -2.50 4.14 -18.21
CA SER A 353 -2.75 2.80 -18.78
C SER A 353 -4.18 2.46 -19.18
N ILE A 354 -5.18 3.25 -18.75
CA ILE A 354 -6.60 3.02 -19.07
C ILE A 354 -6.93 3.28 -20.55
N LEU A 355 -6.21 4.20 -21.21
CA LEU A 355 -6.55 4.67 -22.57
C LEU A 355 -6.57 3.55 -23.61
N GLY A 356 -5.66 2.57 -23.49
CA GLY A 356 -5.59 1.42 -24.39
C GLY A 356 -6.69 0.39 -24.13
N ALA A 357 -7.04 0.15 -22.86
CA ALA A 357 -8.06 -0.83 -22.48
C ALA A 357 -9.48 -0.33 -22.78
N ALA A 358 -9.77 0.95 -22.49
CA ALA A 358 -11.09 1.55 -22.71
C ALA A 358 -11.52 1.53 -24.19
N LYS A 359 -10.58 1.64 -25.13
CA LYS A 359 -10.86 1.56 -26.57
C LYS A 359 -11.18 0.14 -27.05
N GLU A 360 -10.58 -0.90 -26.44
CA GLU A 360 -10.84 -2.29 -26.81
C GLU A 360 -12.14 -2.86 -26.23
N LEU A 361 -12.56 -2.36 -25.07
CA LEU A 361 -13.82 -2.77 -24.42
C LEU A 361 -15.08 -2.24 -25.14
N GLY A 362 -14.93 -1.27 -26.03
CA GLY A 362 -16.03 -0.65 -26.77
C GLY A 362 -16.98 0.17 -25.87
N PRO A 363 -18.17 0.55 -26.38
CA PRO A 363 -19.14 1.34 -25.63
C PRO A 363 -19.73 0.52 -24.47
N LEU A 364 -19.37 0.90 -23.23
CA LEU A 364 -19.84 0.23 -22.02
C LEU A 364 -21.34 0.51 -21.79
N LYS A 365 -22.12 -0.56 -21.57
CA LYS A 365 -23.55 -0.44 -21.22
C LYS A 365 -23.78 0.14 -19.81
N ILE A 366 -22.79 0.02 -18.93
CA ILE A 366 -22.84 0.43 -17.52
C ILE A 366 -22.07 1.75 -17.38
N PRO A 367 -22.60 2.77 -16.68
CA PRO A 367 -21.91 4.04 -16.51
C PRO A 367 -20.57 3.85 -15.78
N MET A 368 -19.54 4.54 -16.25
CA MET A 368 -18.22 4.50 -15.64
C MET A 368 -17.79 5.92 -15.22
N VAL A 369 -17.32 6.04 -13.98
CA VAL A 369 -16.65 7.24 -13.45
C VAL A 369 -15.14 6.96 -13.48
N VAL A 370 -14.36 7.86 -14.06
CA VAL A 370 -12.90 7.72 -14.18
C VAL A 370 -12.20 8.91 -13.55
N ARG A 371 -11.34 8.63 -12.58
CA ARG A 371 -10.42 9.58 -11.98
C ARG A 371 -8.99 9.18 -12.32
N LEU A 372 -8.38 9.93 -13.22
CA LEU A 372 -6.97 9.81 -13.59
C LEU A 372 -6.14 10.84 -12.83
N GLN A 373 -4.97 10.43 -12.36
CA GLN A 373 -3.94 11.33 -11.82
C GLN A 373 -2.55 10.91 -12.29
N GLY A 374 -1.60 11.84 -12.32
CA GLY A 374 -0.21 11.60 -12.76
C GLY A 374 0.13 12.28 -14.09
N THR A 375 1.24 11.85 -14.69
CA THR A 375 1.75 12.40 -15.97
C THR A 375 0.67 12.33 -17.05
N ASN A 376 0.50 13.42 -17.79
CA ASN A 376 -0.48 13.56 -18.87
C ASN A 376 -1.96 13.25 -18.49
N SER A 377 -2.32 13.22 -17.21
CA SER A 377 -3.68 12.87 -16.78
C SER A 377 -4.76 13.78 -17.38
N GLU A 378 -4.52 15.09 -17.51
CA GLU A 378 -5.44 16.01 -18.21
C GLU A 378 -5.64 15.65 -19.70
N MET A 379 -4.56 15.26 -20.39
CA MET A 379 -4.63 14.81 -21.78
C MET A 379 -5.38 13.47 -21.87
N GLY A 380 -5.14 12.55 -20.93
CA GLY A 380 -5.87 11.29 -20.83
C GLY A 380 -7.37 11.48 -20.56
N LEU A 381 -7.75 12.43 -19.70
CA LEU A 381 -9.15 12.77 -19.44
C LEU A 381 -9.82 13.36 -20.70
N LYS A 382 -9.16 14.29 -21.41
CA LYS A 382 -9.64 14.82 -22.70
C LYS A 382 -9.85 13.72 -23.74
N ILE A 383 -8.88 12.82 -23.92
CA ILE A 383 -9.01 11.68 -24.85
C ILE A 383 -10.18 10.75 -24.46
N LEU A 384 -10.47 10.57 -23.18
CA LEU A 384 -11.62 9.77 -22.71
C LEU A 384 -12.96 10.47 -22.92
N GLU A 385 -13.01 11.80 -22.82
CA GLU A 385 -14.18 12.62 -23.14
C GLU A 385 -14.47 12.60 -24.65
N GLU A 386 -13.44 12.85 -25.48
CA GLU A 386 -13.52 12.83 -26.95
C GLU A 386 -13.89 11.44 -27.51
N ALA A 387 -13.51 10.36 -26.82
CA ALA A 387 -13.85 9.00 -27.23
C ALA A 387 -15.37 8.67 -27.15
N ASN A 388 -16.18 9.53 -26.52
CA ASN A 388 -17.65 9.39 -26.41
C ASN A 388 -18.13 8.02 -25.88
N LEU A 389 -17.33 7.39 -25.01
CA LEU A 389 -17.56 6.03 -24.48
C LEU A 389 -18.61 5.97 -23.35
N GLY A 390 -19.43 7.02 -23.16
CA GLY A 390 -20.43 7.12 -22.08
C GLY A 390 -19.85 7.34 -20.67
N LEU A 391 -18.60 7.79 -20.61
CA LEU A 391 -17.80 7.93 -19.39
C LEU A 391 -18.06 9.26 -18.67
N HIS A 392 -17.71 9.33 -17.39
CA HIS A 392 -17.60 10.59 -16.66
C HIS A 392 -16.22 10.71 -16.04
N THR A 393 -15.45 11.65 -16.55
CA THR A 393 -14.16 12.11 -16.05
C THR A 393 -14.35 13.04 -14.85
N GLU A 394 -13.54 12.87 -13.81
CA GLU A 394 -13.47 13.78 -12.66
C GLU A 394 -12.06 13.67 -12.03
N ALA A 395 -11.40 14.81 -11.82
CA ALA A 395 -10.02 14.83 -11.33
C ALA A 395 -9.94 14.78 -9.79
N ASP A 396 -10.94 15.36 -9.12
CA ASP A 396 -11.04 15.36 -7.66
C ASP A 396 -11.56 14.01 -7.13
N PHE A 397 -10.90 13.50 -6.09
CA PHE A 397 -11.24 12.19 -5.56
C PHE A 397 -12.61 12.17 -4.85
N GLY A 398 -12.93 13.22 -4.09
CA GLY A 398 -14.20 13.32 -3.36
C GLY A 398 -15.39 13.43 -4.31
N LYS A 399 -15.31 14.31 -5.31
CA LYS A 399 -16.35 14.44 -6.35
C LYS A 399 -16.53 13.15 -7.15
N ALA A 400 -15.45 12.46 -7.51
CA ALA A 400 -15.53 11.20 -8.24
C ALA A 400 -16.22 10.11 -7.41
N ALA A 401 -15.83 9.97 -6.14
CA ALA A 401 -16.44 9.05 -5.18
C ALA A 401 -17.91 9.40 -4.90
N GLN A 402 -18.28 10.69 -4.83
CA GLN A 402 -19.67 11.13 -4.71
C GLN A 402 -20.50 10.78 -5.97
N LYS A 403 -19.89 10.81 -7.16
CA LYS A 403 -20.62 10.59 -8.41
C LYS A 403 -20.97 9.14 -8.67
N ALA A 404 -20.12 8.17 -8.29
CA ALA A 404 -20.38 6.77 -8.60
C ALA A 404 -21.71 6.23 -7.98
N PRO A 405 -22.03 6.51 -6.70
CA PRO A 405 -23.35 6.22 -6.11
C PRO A 405 -24.52 6.97 -6.76
N ILE A 406 -24.29 8.18 -7.27
CA ILE A 406 -25.32 8.94 -8.01
C ILE A 406 -25.61 8.26 -9.34
N LYS A 407 -24.57 7.90 -10.11
CA LYS A 407 -24.70 7.18 -11.38
C LYS A 407 -25.40 5.83 -11.22
N SER A 408 -25.11 5.08 -10.14
CA SER A 408 -25.76 3.79 -9.89
C SER A 408 -27.27 3.97 -9.68
N ARG A 409 -27.66 4.92 -8.81
CA ARG A 409 -29.07 5.24 -8.55
C ARG A 409 -29.84 5.63 -9.82
N HIS A 410 -29.25 6.45 -10.68
CA HIS A 410 -29.84 6.82 -11.98
C HIS A 410 -29.95 5.62 -12.94
N PHE A 411 -28.94 4.75 -12.98
CA PHE A 411 -28.95 3.53 -13.79
C PHE A 411 -30.09 2.59 -13.37
N ARG A 412 -30.19 2.32 -12.06
CA ARG A 412 -31.30 1.53 -11.47
C ARG A 412 -32.67 2.11 -11.87
N GLN A 413 -32.87 3.42 -11.72
CA GLN A 413 -34.14 4.08 -12.08
C GLN A 413 -34.48 3.94 -13.58
N LYS A 414 -33.50 4.13 -14.48
CA LYS A 414 -33.71 4.02 -15.93
C LYS A 414 -34.12 2.60 -16.35
N TYR A 415 -33.51 1.57 -15.77
CA TYR A 415 -33.85 0.17 -16.07
C TYR A 415 -35.18 -0.27 -15.46
N VAL A 416 -35.53 0.19 -14.24
CA VAL A 416 -36.85 -0.04 -13.66
C VAL A 416 -37.95 0.63 -14.50
N ALA A 417 -37.72 1.85 -15.02
CA ALA A 417 -38.66 2.52 -15.91
C ALA A 417 -38.82 1.79 -17.27
N GLN A 418 -37.76 1.19 -17.82
CA GLN A 418 -37.83 0.39 -19.05
C GLN A 418 -38.51 -0.97 -18.85
N ALA A 419 -38.37 -1.60 -17.68
CA ALA A 419 -39.09 -2.83 -17.33
C ALA A 419 -40.59 -2.61 -17.05
N ALA A 420 -41.01 -1.36 -16.82
CA ALA A 420 -42.39 -0.97 -16.51
C ALA A 420 -43.21 -0.50 -17.74
N ALA A 421 -42.77 -0.77 -18.97
CA ALA A 421 -43.54 -0.47 -20.17
C ALA A 421 -44.84 -1.32 -20.21
N PRO A 422 -46.03 -0.71 -20.41
CA PRO A 422 -47.29 -1.43 -20.28
C PRO A 422 -47.51 -2.40 -21.44
N CYS A 423 -47.68 -3.68 -21.11
CA CYS A 423 -48.14 -4.69 -22.06
C CYS A 423 -49.61 -4.43 -22.42
N ILE A 424 -49.85 -3.79 -23.57
CA ILE A 424 -51.20 -3.52 -24.08
C ILE A 424 -51.79 -4.83 -24.65
N LEU A 425 -52.31 -5.68 -23.76
CA LEU A 425 -53.19 -6.77 -24.13
C LEU A 425 -54.51 -6.68 -23.36
N ARG A 426 -55.60 -6.64 -24.13
CA ARG A 426 -56.98 -6.47 -23.69
C ARG A 426 -57.35 -7.49 -22.60
N ARG A 427 -58.10 -7.06 -21.58
CA ARG A 427 -58.92 -7.96 -20.74
C ARG A 427 -60.35 -7.42 -20.58
N PRO A 428 -61.36 -8.30 -20.39
CA PRO A 428 -62.77 -7.91 -20.43
C PRO A 428 -63.31 -7.45 -19.07
N LYS A 429 -64.52 -6.86 -19.08
CA LYS A 429 -65.27 -6.42 -17.89
C LYS A 429 -65.82 -7.59 -17.08
N LEU A 430 -65.65 -7.56 -15.76
CA LEU A 430 -66.59 -8.02 -14.70
C LEU A 430 -66.26 -7.17 -13.45
N THR A 431 -67.14 -6.31 -12.90
CA THR A 431 -68.26 -6.62 -11.96
C THR A 431 -67.82 -7.51 -10.78
N SER A 432 -68.04 -7.23 -9.49
CA SER A 432 -68.60 -6.08 -8.76
C SER A 432 -68.73 -6.46 -7.26
N ALA A 433 -68.29 -5.57 -6.36
CA ALA A 433 -68.85 -5.31 -5.02
C ALA A 433 -68.77 -6.34 -3.86
N THR A 434 -68.93 -5.77 -2.65
CA THR A 434 -69.16 -6.38 -1.30
C THR A 434 -67.96 -7.06 -0.62
N ASN A 435 -67.39 -6.52 0.49
CA ASN A 435 -67.87 -6.30 1.87
C ASN A 435 -67.62 -7.52 2.79
N VAL A 436 -67.18 -7.43 4.07
CA VAL A 436 -66.70 -6.30 4.91
C VAL A 436 -66.05 -6.84 6.21
N ASN A 437 -65.40 -5.97 7.01
CA ASN A 437 -65.00 -6.15 8.44
C ASN A 437 -63.79 -7.05 8.81
N SER A 438 -62.96 -6.74 9.83
CA SER A 438 -62.92 -5.53 10.70
C SER A 438 -61.64 -5.35 11.55
N LYS A 439 -61.35 -4.08 11.94
CA LYS A 439 -60.53 -3.59 13.10
C LYS A 439 -59.01 -3.89 13.07
N ARG A 440 -58.07 -3.13 13.66
CA ARG A 440 -57.87 -1.74 14.22
C ARG A 440 -56.35 -1.65 14.51
N TYR A 441 -55.59 -0.53 14.56
CA TYR A 441 -55.74 0.94 14.45
C TYR A 441 -54.46 1.47 13.71
N LEU A 442 -54.35 2.73 13.23
CA LEU A 442 -53.92 3.95 13.95
C LEU A 442 -54.15 5.23 13.10
N LYS A 443 -54.05 6.41 13.73
CA LYS A 443 -54.56 7.71 13.22
C LYS A 443 -53.63 8.45 12.23
N LYS A 444 -54.21 9.46 11.56
CA LYS A 444 -53.73 10.37 10.50
C LYS A 444 -53.95 11.84 10.97
N PRO A 445 -53.64 12.94 10.22
CA PRO A 445 -52.35 13.45 9.72
C PRO A 445 -52.23 15.01 9.90
N ILE A 446 -51.60 15.74 8.94
CA ILE A 446 -51.60 17.23 8.68
C ILE A 446 -50.45 17.99 9.41
N SER A 447 -49.70 18.95 8.82
CA SER A 447 -49.93 19.83 7.63
C SER A 447 -48.71 20.06 6.70
N LEU A 448 -49.00 20.43 5.44
CA LEU A 448 -48.09 21.13 4.52
C LEU A 448 -47.89 22.60 4.93
N LEU A 449 -46.74 23.19 4.58
CA LEU A 449 -46.59 24.62 4.30
C LEU A 449 -45.59 24.83 3.16
N THR A 450 -45.97 25.62 2.14
CA THR A 450 -45.19 25.92 0.94
C THR A 450 -45.01 27.42 0.77
N PHE A 451 -43.78 27.88 0.54
CA PHE A 451 -43.39 29.19 -0.01
C PHE A 451 -41.91 29.05 -0.40
N ARG A 452 -41.35 29.59 -1.48
CA ARG A 452 -41.79 30.17 -2.77
C ARG A 452 -40.46 30.35 -3.54
N ASN A 453 -40.47 30.22 -4.87
CA ASN A 453 -39.28 30.55 -5.67
C ASN A 453 -38.93 32.03 -5.52
N ASN A 454 -37.64 32.35 -5.65
CA ASN A 454 -37.22 33.67 -6.15
C ASN A 454 -36.11 33.46 -7.19
N GLU A 455 -36.21 34.19 -8.28
CA GLU A 455 -35.30 34.11 -9.43
C GLU A 455 -33.97 34.79 -9.12
N LEU A 456 -32.88 34.32 -9.74
CA LEU A 456 -31.73 35.17 -10.04
C LEU A 456 -31.19 34.80 -11.43
N SER A 457 -30.89 35.83 -12.21
CA SER A 457 -30.84 35.78 -13.67
C SER A 457 -29.58 35.17 -14.25
N TYR A 458 -29.72 34.56 -15.43
CA TYR A 458 -28.61 34.27 -16.34
C TYR A 458 -27.82 35.55 -16.64
N TYR A 459 -26.50 35.49 -16.54
CA TYR A 459 -25.59 36.43 -17.20
C TYR A 459 -24.57 35.63 -18.01
N ASN A 460 -24.50 35.92 -19.31
CA ASN A 460 -23.70 35.20 -20.29
C ASN A 460 -22.83 36.21 -21.07
N PRO A 461 -21.51 36.26 -20.84
CA PRO A 461 -20.61 37.07 -21.65
C PRO A 461 -19.98 36.20 -22.76
N THR A 462 -20.67 36.07 -23.88
CA THR A 462 -20.05 35.64 -25.14
C THR A 462 -19.24 36.79 -25.74
N THR A 463 -17.91 36.71 -25.68
CA THR A 463 -17.03 37.54 -26.52
C THR A 463 -15.82 36.70 -26.96
N PRO A 464 -15.45 36.69 -28.25
CA PRO A 464 -14.43 35.77 -28.76
C PRO A 464 -13.01 36.30 -28.56
N VAL A 465 -12.10 35.48 -28.04
CA VAL A 465 -10.67 35.78 -28.07
C VAL A 465 -10.13 35.39 -29.45
N SER A 466 -9.77 36.41 -30.23
CA SER A 466 -9.21 36.27 -31.57
C SER A 466 -7.79 35.71 -31.54
N SER A 467 -7.55 34.70 -32.39
CA SER A 467 -6.29 34.41 -33.10
C SER A 467 -4.99 35.07 -32.58
N LEU A 468 -4.10 34.27 -31.99
CA LEU A 468 -2.66 34.49 -32.07
C LEU A 468 -1.96 33.23 -32.61
N ARG A 469 -0.88 33.46 -33.34
CA ARG A 469 -0.31 32.53 -34.33
C ARG A 469 0.61 31.48 -33.71
N GLN A 470 0.76 30.35 -34.41
CA GLN A 470 1.98 29.55 -34.35
C GLN A 470 3.14 30.37 -34.92
N ASP A 471 4.29 30.39 -34.26
CA ASP A 471 5.57 30.68 -34.90
C ASP A 471 6.70 29.88 -34.21
N SER A 472 7.81 29.74 -34.94
CA SER A 472 8.88 28.71 -34.91
C SER A 472 9.79 28.55 -33.67
N MET A 473 10.57 27.46 -33.67
CA MET A 473 11.67 27.12 -32.74
C MET A 473 12.97 27.96 -32.92
N ALA A 474 13.84 27.86 -31.89
CA ALA A 474 15.25 28.31 -31.77
C ALA A 474 15.44 29.84 -31.60
N ASP A 475 16.25 30.35 -30.66
CA ASP A 475 17.63 29.97 -30.29
C ASP A 475 17.98 30.37 -28.82
N SER A 476 19.15 29.99 -28.31
CA SER A 476 19.57 30.21 -26.92
C SER A 476 20.50 31.41 -26.73
N THR A 477 20.12 32.41 -25.94
CA THR A 477 21.00 33.17 -25.00
C THR A 477 20.22 34.20 -24.17
N THR A 478 20.49 34.25 -22.85
CA THR A 478 20.26 35.41 -21.96
C THR A 478 18.86 36.05 -21.92
N THR A 479 17.79 35.26 -21.79
CA THR A 479 16.45 35.80 -21.46
C THR A 479 16.31 36.13 -19.97
N GLN A 480 16.00 37.38 -19.62
CA GLN A 480 15.44 37.69 -18.29
C GLN A 480 14.13 36.90 -18.08
N PRO A 481 13.78 36.51 -16.85
CA PRO A 481 12.54 35.77 -16.62
C PRO A 481 11.35 36.67 -16.95
N ASN A 482 10.48 36.20 -17.84
CA ASN A 482 9.26 36.90 -18.24
C ASN A 482 8.20 36.78 -17.14
N LEU A 483 8.41 37.51 -16.04
CA LEU A 483 7.48 37.61 -14.92
C LEU A 483 6.39 38.63 -15.25
N ASP A 484 5.13 38.27 -15.07
CA ASP A 484 4.01 39.21 -15.24
C ASP A 484 4.16 40.42 -14.29
N PRO A 485 4.31 41.65 -14.81
CA PRO A 485 4.48 42.84 -13.97
C PRO A 485 3.30 43.09 -13.01
N ILE A 486 2.09 42.67 -13.37
CA ILE A 486 0.90 42.85 -12.53
C ILE A 486 0.97 41.90 -11.32
N ALA A 487 1.20 40.60 -11.58
CA ALA A 487 1.43 39.61 -10.53
C ALA A 487 2.62 39.97 -9.61
N VAL A 488 3.72 40.49 -10.18
CA VAL A 488 4.89 40.92 -9.39
C VAL A 488 4.56 42.13 -8.50
N ALA A 489 3.84 43.13 -9.01
CA ALA A 489 3.45 44.30 -8.22
C ALA A 489 2.53 43.93 -7.04
N ASP A 490 1.52 43.09 -7.27
CA ASP A 490 0.61 42.60 -6.24
C ASP A 490 1.31 41.70 -5.20
N PHE A 491 2.27 40.87 -5.64
CA PHE A 491 3.16 40.13 -4.74
C PHE A 491 4.03 41.06 -3.90
N HIS A 492 4.68 42.06 -4.51
CA HIS A 492 5.50 43.06 -3.81
C HIS A 492 4.70 43.82 -2.74
N ASP A 493 3.46 44.17 -3.04
CA ASP A 493 2.57 44.86 -2.11
C ASP A 493 2.06 43.97 -0.98
N THR A 494 1.94 42.67 -1.20
CA THR A 494 1.67 41.69 -0.13
C THR A 494 2.91 41.48 0.73
N LEU A 495 4.08 41.30 0.11
CA LEU A 495 5.36 41.07 0.79
C LEU A 495 5.69 42.20 1.78
N LYS A 496 5.55 43.47 1.36
CA LYS A 496 5.79 44.65 2.23
C LYS A 496 4.85 44.72 3.44
N LYS A 497 3.65 44.14 3.35
CA LYS A 497 2.63 44.14 4.42
C LYS A 497 2.75 42.93 5.35
N SER A 498 3.45 41.88 4.90
CA SER A 498 3.57 40.60 5.60
C SER A 498 4.56 40.70 6.77
N LYS A 499 4.14 40.25 7.94
CA LYS A 499 4.97 40.14 9.16
C LYS A 499 5.30 38.69 9.49
N ARG A 500 4.38 37.77 9.22
CA ARG A 500 4.50 36.32 9.42
C ARG A 500 4.57 35.62 8.06
N ILE A 501 5.76 35.16 7.70
CA ILE A 501 6.05 34.56 6.39
C ILE A 501 6.60 33.15 6.62
N VAL A 502 6.09 32.15 5.90
CA VAL A 502 6.64 30.79 5.95
C VAL A 502 7.08 30.35 4.56
N ALA A 503 8.26 29.77 4.42
CA ALA A 503 8.73 29.18 3.15
C ALA A 503 8.92 27.67 3.26
N LEU A 504 8.40 26.91 2.30
CA LEU A 504 8.79 25.52 2.06
C LEU A 504 9.81 25.45 0.93
N ILE A 505 10.99 24.94 1.21
CA ILE A 505 12.13 24.87 0.29
C ILE A 505 12.40 23.43 -0.11
N GLY A 506 12.58 23.16 -1.40
CA GLY A 506 13.02 21.86 -1.92
C GLY A 506 14.21 21.92 -2.88
N ALA A 507 14.57 20.76 -3.43
CA ALA A 507 15.84 20.56 -4.12
C ALA A 507 16.02 21.40 -5.39
N GLY A 508 14.92 21.91 -5.96
CA GLY A 508 14.95 22.87 -7.07
C GLY A 508 15.66 24.19 -6.72
N LEU A 509 15.72 24.58 -5.44
CA LEU A 509 16.52 25.75 -5.01
C LEU A 509 18.02 25.52 -5.24
N SER A 510 18.50 24.29 -5.08
CA SER A 510 19.94 23.94 -5.11
C SER A 510 20.48 23.57 -6.50
N VAL A 511 19.61 23.48 -7.52
CA VAL A 511 20.01 23.07 -8.89
C VAL A 511 21.07 24.00 -9.47
N SER A 512 20.86 25.31 -9.36
CA SER A 512 21.78 26.34 -9.88
C SER A 512 23.05 26.50 -9.03
N SER A 513 23.16 25.75 -7.94
CA SER A 513 24.40 25.53 -7.17
C SER A 513 25.18 24.30 -7.64
N GLY A 514 24.73 23.62 -8.69
CA GLY A 514 25.36 22.41 -9.25
C GLY A 514 24.83 21.09 -8.66
N LEU A 515 23.86 21.12 -7.75
CA LEU A 515 23.36 19.91 -7.08
C LEU A 515 22.17 19.28 -7.82
N ALA A 516 22.26 17.98 -8.07
CA ALA A 516 21.19 17.22 -8.69
C ALA A 516 19.92 17.17 -7.81
N THR A 517 18.75 17.34 -8.42
CA THR A 517 17.48 17.06 -7.73
C THR A 517 17.34 15.57 -7.40
N PHE A 518 16.45 15.24 -6.48
CA PHE A 518 16.14 13.85 -6.16
C PHE A 518 15.45 13.08 -7.32
N ARG A 519 14.47 13.69 -8.01
CA ARG A 519 13.54 13.00 -8.94
C ARG A 519 13.59 13.48 -10.41
N GLY A 520 14.39 14.50 -10.73
CA GLY A 520 14.42 15.13 -12.05
C GLY A 520 15.10 14.31 -13.15
N ALA A 521 15.39 14.95 -14.30
CA ALA A 521 16.02 14.32 -15.46
C ALA A 521 17.39 13.69 -15.12
N ASN A 522 18.20 14.41 -14.34
CA ASN A 522 19.49 13.96 -13.80
C ASN A 522 19.33 13.52 -12.34
N GLY A 523 18.19 12.94 -11.98
CA GLY A 523 17.79 12.72 -10.59
C GLY A 523 18.55 11.58 -9.91
N LEU A 524 19.01 11.80 -8.66
CA LEU A 524 19.78 10.83 -7.86
C LEU A 524 19.15 9.43 -7.80
N TRP A 525 17.81 9.34 -7.81
CA TRP A 525 17.08 8.07 -7.73
C TRP A 525 17.01 7.26 -9.04
N ARG A 526 17.55 7.74 -10.16
CA ARG A 526 17.51 7.01 -11.44
C ARG A 526 18.56 5.90 -11.54
N ASN A 527 19.66 6.04 -10.80
CA ASN A 527 20.86 5.21 -10.98
C ASN A 527 21.10 4.23 -9.82
N GLN A 528 20.23 4.19 -8.82
CA GLN A 528 20.40 3.41 -7.57
C GLN A 528 19.07 2.86 -7.06
N ASP A 529 19.10 1.67 -6.45
CA ASP A 529 17.98 1.20 -5.62
C ASP A 529 17.97 1.98 -4.31
N ILE A 530 17.03 2.94 -4.23
CA ILE A 530 16.78 3.82 -3.10
C ILE A 530 16.69 3.04 -1.78
N THR A 531 16.10 1.84 -1.81
CA THR A 531 15.86 1.04 -0.60
C THR A 531 17.16 0.44 -0.04
N GLN A 532 18.19 0.27 -0.87
CA GLN A 532 19.51 -0.22 -0.46
C GLN A 532 20.40 0.91 0.08
N VAL A 533 20.37 2.11 -0.54
CA VAL A 533 21.27 3.21 -0.20
C VAL A 533 20.69 4.26 0.76
N ALA A 534 19.37 4.28 0.96
CA ALA A 534 18.69 5.32 1.75
C ALA A 534 17.51 4.77 2.59
N SER A 535 17.67 3.58 3.20
CA SER A 535 16.73 3.03 4.19
C SER A 535 17.44 2.45 5.42
N PRO A 536 16.77 2.37 6.59
CA PRO A 536 17.31 1.67 7.76
C PRO A 536 17.53 0.16 7.53
N ALA A 537 16.85 -0.45 6.55
CA ALA A 537 17.10 -1.84 6.16
C ALA A 537 18.39 -1.95 5.33
N GLY A 538 18.59 -1.04 4.38
CA GLY A 538 19.80 -0.94 3.58
C GLY A 538 21.05 -0.74 4.43
N PHE A 539 21.02 0.21 5.37
CA PHE A 539 22.14 0.45 6.29
C PHE A 539 22.44 -0.72 7.25
N ARG A 540 21.42 -1.50 7.62
CA ARG A 540 21.65 -2.73 8.41
C ARG A 540 22.22 -3.88 7.57
N HIS A 541 21.96 -3.87 6.26
CA HIS A 541 22.44 -4.89 5.32
C HIS A 541 23.87 -4.62 4.85
N ASP A 542 24.12 -3.43 4.29
CA ASP A 542 25.44 -2.97 3.83
C ASP A 542 25.63 -1.48 4.22
N PRO A 543 26.12 -1.20 5.43
CA PRO A 543 26.37 0.19 5.87
C PRO A 543 27.50 0.86 5.08
N GLY A 544 28.37 0.08 4.42
CA GLY A 544 29.44 0.60 3.57
C GLY A 544 28.90 1.16 2.26
N LEU A 545 27.94 0.48 1.63
CA LEU A 545 27.30 0.92 0.39
C LEU A 545 26.50 2.22 0.62
N VAL A 546 25.80 2.30 1.75
CA VAL A 546 25.14 3.53 2.19
C VAL A 546 26.17 4.64 2.41
N TRP A 547 27.27 4.36 3.10
CA TRP A 547 28.31 5.36 3.32
C TRP A 547 28.98 5.85 2.03
N GLN A 548 29.28 4.97 1.07
CA GLN A 548 29.78 5.35 -0.26
C GLN A 548 28.81 6.32 -0.98
N PHE A 549 27.50 6.01 -0.96
CA PHE A 549 26.47 6.90 -1.52
C PHE A 549 26.41 8.26 -0.81
N TYR A 550 26.55 8.31 0.51
CA TYR A 550 26.50 9.55 1.27
C TYR A 550 27.80 10.37 1.26
N THR A 551 28.96 9.73 1.18
CA THR A 551 30.27 10.38 0.98
C THR A 551 30.28 11.17 -0.33
N TYR A 552 29.88 10.57 -1.44
CA TYR A 552 29.82 11.27 -2.72
C TYR A 552 28.88 12.50 -2.67
N ARG A 553 27.72 12.35 -2.01
CA ARG A 553 26.78 13.46 -1.81
C ARG A 553 27.33 14.57 -0.91
N ARG A 554 28.14 14.24 0.11
CA ARG A 554 28.87 15.22 0.92
C ARG A 554 29.91 15.97 0.09
N HIS A 555 30.70 15.24 -0.69
CA HIS A 555 31.73 15.78 -1.59
C HIS A 555 31.14 16.77 -2.63
N ASP A 556 30.03 16.42 -3.28
CA ASP A 556 29.30 17.35 -4.15
C ASP A 556 28.77 18.58 -3.40
N ALA A 557 28.15 18.37 -2.23
CA ALA A 557 27.60 19.46 -1.43
C ALA A 557 28.67 20.42 -0.89
N LEU A 558 29.87 19.93 -0.54
CA LEU A 558 31.01 20.77 -0.13
C LEU A 558 31.43 21.72 -1.26
N ARG A 559 31.59 21.18 -2.47
CA ARG A 559 32.03 21.93 -3.67
C ARG A 559 30.97 22.91 -4.18
N ALA A 560 29.69 22.58 -4.03
CA ALA A 560 28.58 23.48 -4.34
C ALA A 560 28.66 24.76 -3.50
N LYS A 561 28.38 25.91 -4.12
CA LYS A 561 28.28 27.22 -3.45
C LYS A 561 26.82 27.66 -3.38
N PRO A 562 26.36 28.34 -2.31
CA PRO A 562 25.02 28.90 -2.28
C PRO A 562 24.80 29.86 -3.45
N ASN A 563 23.62 29.80 -4.06
CA ASN A 563 23.28 30.64 -5.21
C ASN A 563 22.47 31.89 -4.78
N PRO A 564 22.20 32.86 -5.68
CA PRO A 564 21.60 34.14 -5.32
C PRO A 564 20.27 34.06 -4.56
N ALA A 565 19.48 32.99 -4.72
CA ALA A 565 18.23 32.79 -3.98
C ALA A 565 18.43 32.35 -2.52
N HIS A 566 19.49 31.58 -2.23
CA HIS A 566 19.84 31.23 -0.84
C HIS A 566 20.18 32.48 -0.03
N TYR A 567 20.96 33.39 -0.62
CA TYR A 567 21.30 34.68 -0.01
C TYR A 567 20.08 35.61 0.11
N ALA A 568 19.16 35.59 -0.86
CA ALA A 568 17.92 36.37 -0.79
C ALA A 568 17.01 35.90 0.38
N LEU A 569 16.92 34.59 0.60
CA LEU A 569 16.21 34.00 1.74
C LEU A 569 16.89 34.30 3.09
N ALA A 570 18.22 34.25 3.13
CA ALA A 570 18.99 34.61 4.31
C ALA A 570 18.84 36.09 4.68
N GLU A 571 18.78 36.99 3.69
CA GLU A 571 18.52 38.42 3.93
C GLU A 571 17.06 38.67 4.34
N LEU A 572 16.09 37.96 3.74
CA LEU A 572 14.69 38.02 4.18
C LEU A 572 14.54 37.65 5.66
N ALA A 573 15.25 36.61 6.13
CA ALA A 573 15.28 36.22 7.54
C ALA A 573 15.78 37.34 8.47
N ARG A 574 16.84 38.06 8.07
CA ARG A 574 17.37 39.22 8.83
C ARG A 574 16.39 40.39 8.89
N ARG A 575 15.67 40.63 7.79
CA ARG A 575 14.75 41.78 7.65
C ARG A 575 13.36 41.54 8.24
N VAL A 576 12.91 40.29 8.29
CA VAL A 576 11.57 39.89 8.76
C VAL A 576 11.71 38.87 9.90
N PRO A 577 11.64 39.30 11.18
CA PRO A 577 11.79 38.40 12.33
C PRO A 577 10.76 37.27 12.39
N GLY A 578 9.55 37.49 11.84
CA GLY A 578 8.50 36.47 11.70
C GLY A 578 8.61 35.59 10.44
N PHE A 579 9.75 35.60 9.74
CA PHE A 579 10.02 34.66 8.65
C PHE A 579 10.59 33.35 9.18
N VAL A 580 10.05 32.21 8.72
CA VAL A 580 10.58 30.87 8.98
C VAL A 580 10.63 30.04 7.69
N ALA A 581 11.78 29.40 7.44
CA ALA A 581 12.02 28.50 6.32
C ALA A 581 12.03 27.03 6.77
N LEU A 582 11.12 26.23 6.22
CA LEU A 582 11.08 24.79 6.32
C LEU A 582 11.82 24.20 5.12
N THR A 583 13.03 23.69 5.30
CA THR A 583 13.83 23.12 4.21
C THR A 583 13.77 21.60 4.15
N GLN A 584 13.45 21.08 2.96
CA GLN A 584 13.55 19.66 2.61
C GLN A 584 14.96 19.29 2.13
N ASN A 585 15.86 20.26 1.98
CA ASN A 585 17.22 20.05 1.51
C ASN A 585 18.14 19.71 2.68
N VAL A 586 19.09 18.82 2.42
CA VAL A 586 20.07 18.30 3.38
C VAL A 586 21.50 18.78 3.06
N ASP A 587 21.64 19.70 2.11
CA ASP A 587 22.90 20.13 1.47
C ASP A 587 23.64 21.26 2.21
N ASN A 588 23.07 21.80 3.29
CA ASN A 588 23.65 22.88 4.11
C ASN A 588 23.94 24.19 3.32
N LEU A 589 23.42 24.36 2.10
CA LEU A 589 23.61 25.60 1.34
C LEU A 589 22.88 26.81 1.96
N SER A 590 21.74 26.59 2.62
CA SER A 590 21.02 27.66 3.33
C SER A 590 21.80 28.17 4.56
N PRO A 591 22.28 27.32 5.49
CA PRO A 591 23.23 27.73 6.54
C PRO A 591 24.46 28.46 5.98
N ARG A 592 25.10 27.93 4.93
CA ARG A 592 26.28 28.55 4.29
C ARG A 592 26.01 29.90 3.61
N ALA A 593 24.75 30.24 3.32
CA ALA A 593 24.35 31.58 2.89
C ALA A 593 24.15 32.59 4.05
N GLY A 594 24.37 32.15 5.29
CA GLY A 594 24.14 32.95 6.50
C GLY A 594 22.66 33.09 6.86
N HIS A 595 21.86 32.03 6.63
CA HIS A 595 20.47 31.93 7.07
C HIS A 595 20.42 31.56 8.56
N SER A 596 19.64 32.29 9.37
CA SER A 596 19.62 32.08 10.83
C SER A 596 19.11 30.69 11.23
N PRO A 597 19.81 29.93 12.09
CA PRO A 597 19.33 28.66 12.62
C PRO A 597 18.00 28.76 13.40
N SER A 598 17.69 29.92 14.00
CA SER A 598 16.39 30.12 14.68
C SER A 598 15.20 30.14 13.71
N GLN A 599 15.45 30.52 12.45
CA GLN A 599 14.45 30.71 11.40
C GLN A 599 14.52 29.60 10.32
N LEU A 600 15.41 28.61 10.45
CA LEU A 600 15.56 27.52 9.49
C LEU A 600 15.30 26.17 10.16
N LYS A 601 14.37 25.38 9.60
CA LYS A 601 14.00 24.05 10.07
C LYS A 601 14.34 23.00 9.03
N GLU A 602 15.35 22.17 9.31
CA GLU A 602 15.85 21.13 8.41
C GLU A 602 15.00 19.85 8.53
N LEU A 603 13.88 19.79 7.80
CA LEU A 603 12.88 18.73 7.90
C LEU A 603 13.46 17.31 7.67
N HIS A 604 14.46 17.19 6.80
CA HIS A 604 15.09 15.93 6.43
C HIS A 604 16.48 15.71 7.05
N GLY A 605 16.88 16.54 8.03
CA GLY A 605 18.23 16.51 8.62
C GLY A 605 19.31 17.13 7.73
N ASN A 606 20.57 16.73 7.93
CA ASN A 606 21.73 17.40 7.33
C ASN A 606 22.85 16.41 6.93
N LEU A 607 23.42 16.55 5.73
CA LEU A 607 24.56 15.72 5.26
C LEU A 607 25.84 15.93 6.08
N PHE A 608 25.97 17.09 6.72
CA PHE A 608 27.12 17.46 7.56
C PHE A 608 26.88 17.25 9.05
N ALA A 609 25.78 16.58 9.40
CA ALA A 609 25.55 16.06 10.73
C ALA A 609 25.69 14.54 10.76
N LEU A 610 26.27 14.03 11.84
CA LEU A 610 26.51 12.61 12.09
C LEU A 610 25.73 12.17 13.33
N SER A 611 25.36 10.90 13.40
CA SER A 611 24.67 10.34 14.56
C SER A 611 25.09 8.90 14.80
N CYS A 612 25.22 8.49 16.06
CA CYS A 612 25.39 7.08 16.40
C CYS A 612 24.18 6.28 15.91
N VAL A 613 24.39 5.09 15.33
CA VAL A 613 23.28 4.19 14.97
C VAL A 613 22.45 3.77 16.19
N ASP A 614 23.06 3.74 17.37
CA ASP A 614 22.36 3.58 18.65
C ASP A 614 21.91 4.94 19.21
N VAL A 615 20.79 5.43 18.68
CA VAL A 615 20.20 6.73 19.07
C VAL A 615 19.68 6.72 20.52
N VAL A 616 19.18 5.57 21.01
CA VAL A 616 18.56 5.46 22.34
C VAL A 616 19.58 5.21 23.44
N GLY A 617 20.53 4.29 23.25
CA GLY A 617 21.55 3.96 24.26
C GLY A 617 22.73 4.93 24.27
N CYS A 618 23.20 5.33 23.08
CA CYS A 618 24.35 6.24 22.96
C CYS A 618 23.92 7.70 22.76
N GLY A 619 23.00 7.97 21.83
CA GLY A 619 22.49 9.32 21.54
C GLY A 619 23.55 10.35 21.14
N TYR A 620 24.73 9.91 20.70
CA TYR A 620 25.76 10.83 20.20
C TYR A 620 25.34 11.41 18.85
N THR A 621 25.42 12.73 18.74
CA THR A 621 25.23 13.48 17.50
C THR A 621 26.34 14.51 17.37
N GLU A 622 26.70 14.81 16.13
CA GLU A 622 27.68 15.81 15.73
C GLU A 622 27.04 16.65 14.61
N ARG A 623 27.36 17.95 14.56
CA ARG A 623 26.91 18.87 13.52
C ARG A 623 28.12 19.60 12.96
N ASP A 624 27.95 20.16 11.76
CA ASP A 624 28.96 20.96 11.07
C ASP A 624 30.28 20.20 10.82
N ASN A 625 30.20 18.87 10.71
CA ASN A 625 31.31 18.04 10.25
C ASN A 625 31.43 18.17 8.73
N PHE A 626 32.31 19.07 8.30
CA PHE A 626 32.66 19.32 6.90
C PHE A 626 33.89 18.54 6.42
N GLU A 627 34.31 17.49 7.13
CA GLU A 627 35.43 16.65 6.71
C GLU A 627 35.09 15.88 5.42
N GLU A 628 35.95 16.00 4.41
CA GLU A 628 35.71 15.39 3.09
C GLU A 628 35.88 13.87 3.11
N SER A 629 36.75 13.36 3.99
CA SER A 629 37.01 11.95 4.22
C SER A 629 36.70 11.59 5.67
N LEU A 630 35.61 10.83 5.90
CA LEU A 630 35.18 10.39 7.23
C LEU A 630 35.88 9.10 7.71
N SER A 631 36.55 8.40 6.79
CA SER A 631 37.45 7.29 7.10
C SER A 631 38.39 7.05 5.91
N PRO A 632 39.57 6.44 6.10
CA PRO A 632 40.52 6.18 5.00
C PRO A 632 39.97 5.32 3.85
N ALA A 633 38.90 4.56 4.09
CA ALA A 633 38.20 3.70 3.12
C ALA A 633 36.97 4.36 2.46
N LEU A 634 36.64 5.58 2.89
CA LEU A 634 35.57 6.43 2.33
C LEU A 634 36.17 7.76 1.81
N ASP A 635 37.42 7.72 1.38
CA ASP A 635 38.17 8.87 0.91
C ASP A 635 37.90 9.11 -0.59
N PRO A 636 37.14 10.16 -0.98
CA PRO A 636 36.78 10.37 -2.38
C PRO A 636 37.99 10.72 -3.25
N SER A 637 39.12 11.13 -2.67
CA SER A 637 40.35 11.46 -3.42
C SER A 637 41.13 10.25 -3.92
N LYS A 638 40.81 9.04 -3.43
CA LYS A 638 41.52 7.79 -3.78
C LYS A 638 40.79 6.94 -4.83
N ASP A 639 39.55 7.28 -5.15
CA ASP A 639 38.62 6.42 -5.90
C ASP A 639 37.93 7.17 -7.07
N GLU A 640 38.68 8.00 -7.81
CA GLU A 640 38.18 8.56 -9.10
C GLU A 640 37.80 7.46 -10.10
N GLU A 641 38.43 6.27 -10.05
CA GLU A 641 38.09 5.12 -10.89
C GLU A 641 37.04 4.17 -10.28
N ARG A 642 36.94 4.03 -8.95
CA ARG A 642 35.89 3.19 -8.33
C ARG A 642 34.61 3.97 -8.10
N THR A 643 33.98 4.27 -9.22
CA THR A 643 32.62 4.78 -9.21
C THR A 643 31.66 3.81 -8.51
N ILE A 644 30.59 4.38 -7.97
CA ILE A 644 29.26 3.75 -7.99
C ILE A 644 28.89 3.52 -9.47
N GLY A 645 29.35 2.39 -10.04
CA GLY A 645 29.06 1.94 -11.40
C GLY A 645 29.06 3.02 -12.49
N SER A 646 30.21 3.64 -12.79
CA SER A 646 30.37 4.17 -14.14
C SER A 646 30.46 2.96 -15.04
N ILE A 647 29.37 2.73 -15.72
CA ILE A 647 29.41 1.98 -16.96
C ILE A 647 30.29 2.82 -17.88
N SER A 648 31.52 2.35 -18.16
CA SER A 648 32.30 2.89 -19.27
C SER A 648 31.39 2.91 -20.51
N PRO A 649 31.43 3.96 -21.36
CA PRO A 649 30.57 4.05 -22.53
C PRO A 649 30.56 2.79 -23.42
N ASP A 650 31.68 2.04 -23.39
CA ASP A 650 31.92 0.81 -24.12
C ASP A 650 31.69 -0.48 -23.29
N GLU A 651 31.65 -0.40 -21.96
CA GLU A 651 31.29 -1.52 -21.05
C GLU A 651 29.83 -1.48 -20.61
N LYS A 652 28.93 -1.04 -21.49
CA LYS A 652 27.48 -1.19 -21.26
C LYS A 652 27.17 -2.66 -20.98
N PRO A 653 26.41 -2.98 -19.91
CA PRO A 653 26.03 -4.35 -19.62
C PRO A 653 25.23 -4.87 -20.81
N ARG A 654 25.87 -5.74 -21.61
CA ARG A 654 25.19 -6.39 -22.74
C ARG A 654 24.00 -7.13 -22.16
N ALA A 655 22.84 -6.96 -22.81
CA ALA A 655 21.59 -7.58 -22.40
C ALA A 655 21.85 -9.05 -22.02
N SER A 656 21.40 -9.44 -20.81
CA SER A 656 21.70 -10.77 -20.29
C SER A 656 21.23 -11.86 -21.28
N PRO A 657 21.82 -13.07 -21.26
CA PRO A 657 21.35 -14.16 -22.12
C PRO A 657 19.83 -14.40 -22.01
N VAL A 658 19.26 -14.14 -20.82
CA VAL A 658 17.82 -14.20 -20.55
C VAL A 658 17.05 -13.07 -21.25
N LEU A 659 17.58 -11.84 -21.25
CA LEU A 659 16.97 -10.69 -21.94
C LEU A 659 17.09 -10.81 -23.46
N LEU A 660 18.23 -11.26 -23.99
CA LEU A 660 18.42 -11.55 -25.41
C LEU A 660 17.49 -12.70 -25.88
N ALA A 661 17.38 -13.78 -25.11
CA ALA A 661 16.40 -14.84 -25.37
C ALA A 661 14.94 -14.37 -25.16
N GLY A 662 14.70 -13.33 -24.35
CA GLY A 662 13.40 -12.67 -24.21
C GLY A 662 13.04 -11.86 -25.46
N ILE A 663 13.99 -11.09 -25.99
CA ILE A 663 13.83 -10.30 -27.22
C ILE A 663 13.66 -11.22 -28.43
N ALA A 664 14.48 -12.27 -28.57
CA ALA A 664 14.34 -13.27 -29.64
C ALA A 664 12.97 -13.96 -29.60
N ARG A 665 12.48 -14.38 -28.41
CA ARG A 665 11.12 -14.92 -28.26
C ARG A 665 10.03 -13.90 -28.60
N LYS A 666 10.21 -12.63 -28.22
CA LYS A 666 9.28 -11.56 -28.55
C LYS A 666 9.25 -11.27 -30.06
N HIS A 667 10.38 -11.29 -30.74
CA HIS A 667 10.46 -11.08 -32.19
C HIS A 667 9.91 -12.28 -32.96
N ALA A 668 10.16 -13.51 -32.50
CA ALA A 668 9.50 -14.72 -33.01
C ALA A 668 7.96 -14.67 -32.84
N GLN A 669 7.46 -14.17 -31.69
CA GLN A 669 6.02 -13.96 -31.47
C GLN A 669 5.41 -12.88 -32.37
N ILE A 670 6.17 -11.82 -32.72
CA ILE A 670 5.68 -10.71 -33.54
C ILE A 670 5.76 -11.02 -35.05
N LEU A 671 6.79 -11.75 -35.50
CA LEU A 671 7.07 -11.99 -36.91
C LEU A 671 6.66 -13.40 -37.40
N GLY A 672 6.39 -14.33 -36.49
CA GLY A 672 5.96 -15.69 -36.81
C GLY A 672 7.00 -16.44 -37.67
N GLU A 673 6.52 -17.12 -38.71
CA GLU A 673 7.35 -17.90 -39.65
C GLU A 673 8.41 -17.07 -40.40
N LYS A 674 8.34 -15.73 -40.35
CA LYS A 674 9.30 -14.83 -41.00
C LYS A 674 10.54 -14.53 -40.14
N TYR A 675 10.68 -15.17 -38.98
CA TYR A 675 11.84 -15.01 -38.09
C TYR A 675 12.90 -16.09 -38.34
N GLU A 676 13.91 -15.77 -39.12
CA GLU A 676 15.01 -16.68 -39.45
C GLU A 676 16.14 -16.62 -38.41
N GLY A 677 16.07 -17.50 -37.38
CA GLY A 677 17.20 -17.83 -36.51
C GLY A 677 16.89 -17.84 -35.01
N ASN A 678 17.60 -18.68 -34.24
CA ASN A 678 17.44 -18.80 -32.78
C ASN A 678 18.18 -17.72 -31.95
N SER A 679 18.68 -16.66 -32.60
CA SER A 679 19.50 -15.62 -31.96
C SER A 679 19.21 -14.24 -32.57
N PRO A 680 19.38 -13.13 -31.83
CA PRO A 680 19.17 -11.79 -32.35
C PRO A 680 20.03 -11.51 -33.59
N THR A 681 19.41 -10.95 -34.63
CA THR A 681 20.10 -10.64 -35.88
C THR A 681 21.00 -9.41 -35.73
N THR A 682 21.94 -9.23 -36.64
CA THR A 682 22.80 -8.02 -36.69
C THR A 682 21.98 -6.72 -36.71
N ARG A 683 20.76 -6.77 -37.27
CA ARG A 683 19.81 -5.67 -37.38
C ARG A 683 19.10 -5.35 -36.06
N ASP A 684 18.81 -6.37 -35.24
CA ASP A 684 18.30 -6.18 -33.87
C ASP A 684 19.36 -5.52 -32.95
N LEU A 685 20.65 -5.78 -33.23
CA LEU A 685 21.78 -5.29 -32.45
C LEU A 685 22.28 -3.90 -32.88
N THR A 686 21.98 -3.42 -34.09
CA THR A 686 22.49 -2.13 -34.60
C THR A 686 21.85 -0.92 -33.93
N ALA A 687 20.64 -1.05 -33.40
CA ALA A 687 19.91 0.04 -32.73
C ALA A 687 20.50 0.49 -31.37
N LEU A 688 21.58 -0.15 -30.91
CA LEU A 688 22.15 0.03 -29.56
C LEU A 688 23.64 0.43 -29.52
N LYS A 689 24.26 0.73 -30.67
CA LYS A 689 25.69 1.08 -30.74
C LYS A 689 25.97 2.43 -31.39
N ALA A 690 26.90 3.17 -30.79
CA ALA A 690 27.76 4.16 -31.45
C ALA A 690 29.01 3.43 -32.01
N PRO A 691 29.77 4.02 -32.96
CA PRO A 691 30.66 3.24 -33.82
C PRO A 691 31.99 2.78 -33.18
N ASP A 692 32.23 1.47 -33.32
CA ASP A 692 33.47 0.66 -33.38
C ASP A 692 34.75 1.03 -32.61
N GLN A 693 35.24 0.07 -31.80
CA GLN A 693 36.55 -0.61 -31.90
C GLN A 693 36.52 -1.96 -31.09
N PRO A 694 37.49 -2.89 -31.22
CA PRO A 694 37.23 -4.33 -31.11
C PRO A 694 37.46 -4.98 -29.72
N ALA A 695 37.03 -6.25 -29.61
CA ALA A 695 36.86 -6.97 -28.35
C ALA A 695 38.07 -7.79 -27.87
N SER A 696 38.11 -8.06 -26.56
CA SER A 696 38.81 -9.21 -25.98
C SER A 696 37.86 -10.03 -25.08
N SER A 697 38.27 -11.23 -24.69
CA SER A 697 37.37 -12.29 -24.20
C SER A 697 37.77 -12.83 -22.82
N ASN A 698 36.81 -12.90 -21.87
CA ASN A 698 36.80 -13.89 -20.79
C ASN A 698 35.41 -13.98 -20.10
N PRO A 699 35.10 -15.08 -19.38
CA PRO A 699 33.72 -15.41 -18.96
C PRO A 699 33.23 -14.70 -17.69
N VAL A 700 31.90 -14.61 -17.58
CA VAL A 700 31.14 -13.70 -16.69
C VAL A 700 31.11 -14.14 -15.22
N ALA A 701 31.46 -13.21 -14.33
CA ALA A 701 31.12 -13.29 -12.90
C ALA A 701 29.81 -12.54 -12.58
N VAL A 702 29.02 -13.06 -11.64
CA VAL A 702 27.75 -12.44 -11.21
C VAL A 702 28.04 -11.28 -10.25
N ILE A 703 27.85 -10.04 -10.71
CA ILE A 703 28.02 -8.84 -9.88
C ILE A 703 26.90 -8.76 -8.83
N ARG A 704 27.23 -9.09 -7.58
CA ARG A 704 26.50 -8.59 -6.40
C ARG A 704 27.14 -7.27 -5.98
N MET A 705 26.36 -6.18 -5.90
CA MET A 705 26.83 -4.90 -5.37
C MET A 705 26.92 -4.95 -3.84
N SER A 706 27.95 -5.61 -3.31
CA SER A 706 28.43 -5.39 -1.95
C SER A 706 29.52 -4.33 -1.97
N SER A 707 29.53 -3.41 -1.01
CA SER A 707 30.57 -2.39 -0.88
C SER A 707 31.97 -2.97 -0.63
N GLY A 708 32.05 -4.18 -0.06
CA GLY A 708 33.28 -4.81 0.37
C GLY A 708 33.92 -4.18 1.62
N LEU A 709 33.27 -3.20 2.25
CA LEU A 709 33.75 -2.51 3.45
C LEU A 709 33.26 -3.21 4.72
N GLU A 710 34.16 -3.43 5.69
CA GLU A 710 33.79 -3.95 7.00
C GLU A 710 33.39 -2.80 7.95
N LYS A 711 32.65 -3.12 9.02
CA LYS A 711 32.22 -2.11 10.01
C LYS A 711 33.36 -1.30 10.62
N LYS A 712 34.58 -1.84 10.69
CA LYS A 712 35.78 -1.17 11.21
C LYS A 712 36.29 -0.05 10.28
N ASP A 713 35.99 -0.16 8.98
CA ASP A 713 36.44 0.75 7.94
C ASP A 713 35.51 1.97 7.79
N LEU A 714 34.38 1.96 8.51
CA LEU A 714 33.36 3.01 8.52
C LEU A 714 33.60 4.01 9.68
N PRO A 715 32.94 5.18 9.68
CA PRO A 715 33.15 6.19 10.73
C PRO A 715 32.65 5.66 12.09
N GLN A 716 33.53 5.63 13.09
CA GLN A 716 33.22 5.08 14.42
C GLN A 716 32.64 6.15 15.35
N CYS A 717 31.72 5.77 16.23
CA CYS A 717 31.15 6.69 17.22
C CYS A 717 32.17 6.98 18.34
N PRO A 718 32.63 8.24 18.51
CA PRO A 718 33.66 8.56 19.50
C PRO A 718 33.18 8.41 20.96
N LYS A 719 31.87 8.52 21.20
CA LYS A 719 31.25 8.42 22.54
C LYS A 719 31.23 6.99 23.07
N CYS A 720 30.66 6.03 22.32
CA CYS A 720 30.51 4.65 22.79
C CYS A 720 31.56 3.67 22.25
N LYS A 721 32.30 4.03 21.19
CA LYS A 721 33.39 3.26 20.55
C LYS A 721 33.02 1.86 20.01
N ASN A 722 31.82 1.37 20.29
CA ASN A 722 31.31 0.05 19.90
C ASN A 722 30.34 0.08 18.69
N ASN A 723 29.94 1.27 18.24
CA ASN A 723 28.96 1.47 17.18
C ASN A 723 29.53 2.40 16.11
N ILE A 724 29.04 2.24 14.88
CA ILE A 724 29.32 3.16 13.76
C ILE A 724 28.39 4.38 13.80
N LEU A 725 28.86 5.47 13.19
CA LEU A 725 28.04 6.62 12.84
C LEU A 725 27.25 6.34 11.56
N ARG A 726 26.13 7.04 11.43
CA ARG A 726 25.34 7.21 10.20
C ARG A 726 25.24 8.69 9.84
N PRO A 727 24.92 9.03 8.58
CA PRO A 727 24.43 10.36 8.23
C PRO A 727 23.17 10.70 9.04
N ALA A 728 23.10 11.92 9.58
CA ALA A 728 21.94 12.43 10.29
C ALA A 728 20.92 13.07 9.32
N VAL A 729 20.58 12.33 8.27
CA VAL A 729 19.46 12.61 7.36
C VAL A 729 18.36 11.57 7.54
N VAL A 730 17.12 11.94 7.26
CA VAL A 730 15.98 11.01 7.31
C VAL A 730 16.02 10.04 6.13
N TRP A 731 15.82 8.76 6.41
CA TRP A 731 15.75 7.69 5.41
C TRP A 731 14.31 7.26 5.04
N PHE A 732 14.16 6.54 3.93
CA PHE A 732 12.88 5.96 3.57
C PHE A 732 12.45 4.88 4.58
N GLY A 733 11.23 4.99 5.10
CA GLY A 733 10.71 4.15 6.18
C GLY A 733 11.11 4.63 7.58
N GLU A 734 11.82 5.75 7.70
CA GLU A 734 12.09 6.45 8.96
C GLU A 734 11.14 7.65 9.11
N PRO A 735 10.60 7.94 10.31
CA PRO A 735 9.82 9.15 10.54
C PRO A 735 10.71 10.39 10.44
N LEU A 736 10.10 11.55 10.14
CA LEU A 736 10.77 12.84 10.35
C LEU A 736 11.07 13.05 11.84
N PRO A 737 12.11 13.84 12.22
CA PRO A 737 12.42 14.13 13.61
C PRO A 737 11.22 14.79 14.29
N VAL A 738 10.78 14.24 15.42
CA VAL A 738 9.52 14.63 16.08
C VAL A 738 9.57 16.11 16.47
N GLU A 739 10.69 16.55 17.03
CA GLU A 739 10.93 17.91 17.49
C GLU A 739 10.81 18.91 16.33
N VAL A 740 11.37 18.58 15.17
CA VAL A 740 11.33 19.43 13.97
C VAL A 740 9.93 19.47 13.36
N VAL A 741 9.16 18.37 13.45
CA VAL A 741 7.76 18.33 13.02
C VAL A 741 6.86 19.12 13.98
N GLU A 742 7.05 19.00 15.29
CA GLU A 742 6.32 19.77 16.30
C GLU A 742 6.61 21.27 16.17
N GLU A 743 7.87 21.66 16.00
CA GLU A 743 8.25 23.05 15.71
C GLU A 743 7.64 23.58 14.41
N ALA A 744 7.62 22.77 13.35
CA ALA A 744 6.98 23.15 12.08
C ALA A 744 5.45 23.25 12.23
N GLN A 745 4.82 22.31 12.94
CA GLN A 745 3.38 22.28 13.20
C GLN A 745 2.93 23.48 14.05
N ALA A 746 3.72 23.87 15.06
CA ALA A 746 3.44 25.01 15.93
C ALA A 746 3.23 26.32 15.15
N LEU A 747 3.95 26.53 14.03
CA LEU A 747 3.76 27.68 13.13
C LEU A 747 2.33 27.74 12.56
N PHE A 748 1.72 26.58 12.32
CA PHE A 748 0.37 26.44 11.77
C PHE A 748 -0.71 26.25 12.84
N ASP A 749 -0.34 26.03 14.11
CA ASP A 749 -1.28 25.95 15.23
C ASP A 749 -1.47 27.32 15.92
N ASP A 750 -0.42 28.15 15.96
CA ASP A 750 -0.42 29.53 16.48
C ASP A 750 -1.65 30.36 16.03
N PRO A 751 -2.43 30.96 16.94
CA PRO A 751 -3.66 31.69 16.60
C PRO A 751 -3.45 32.89 15.68
N GLU A 752 -2.24 33.46 15.59
CA GLU A 752 -1.95 34.52 14.63
C GLU A 752 -1.88 33.98 13.18
N ALA A 753 -2.47 34.74 12.24
CA ALA A 753 -2.46 34.37 10.83
C ALA A 753 -1.04 34.32 10.25
N ILE A 754 -0.82 33.43 9.28
CA ILE A 754 0.33 33.53 8.37
C ILE A 754 -0.11 34.45 7.23
N ASP A 755 0.69 35.47 6.91
CA ASP A 755 0.35 36.46 5.88
C ASP A 755 0.67 35.91 4.48
N LEU A 756 1.85 35.29 4.34
CA LEU A 756 2.42 34.84 3.08
C LEU A 756 3.11 33.48 3.23
N PHE A 757 2.81 32.56 2.31
CA PHE A 757 3.46 31.26 2.21
C PHE A 757 4.20 31.13 0.87
N LEU A 758 5.49 30.81 0.91
CA LEU A 758 6.34 30.61 -0.27
C LEU A 758 6.60 29.11 -0.49
N THR A 759 6.37 28.61 -1.70
CA THR A 759 6.74 27.23 -2.09
C THR A 759 7.84 27.31 -3.14
N ILE A 760 9.06 26.90 -2.79
CA ILE A 760 10.27 27.23 -3.56
C ILE A 760 10.99 25.96 -3.99
N GLY A 761 11.10 25.73 -5.31
CA GLY A 761 11.88 24.63 -5.86
C GLY A 761 11.41 23.23 -5.41
N THR A 762 10.15 23.09 -5.03
CA THR A 762 9.54 21.80 -4.63
C THR A 762 8.26 21.55 -5.42
N THR A 763 7.94 20.27 -5.58
CA THR A 763 6.72 19.82 -6.26
C THR A 763 5.57 19.55 -5.28
N SER A 764 5.82 19.65 -3.97
CA SER A 764 4.85 19.42 -2.89
C SER A 764 4.03 18.12 -3.04
N LYS A 765 4.67 17.03 -3.48
CA LYS A 765 4.04 15.72 -3.74
C LYS A 765 4.11 14.72 -2.57
N VAL A 766 4.87 15.01 -1.51
CA VAL A 766 5.16 14.06 -0.42
C VAL A 766 4.76 14.67 0.94
N TRP A 767 3.90 13.97 1.67
CA TRP A 767 3.49 14.33 3.03
C TRP A 767 4.59 14.02 4.06
N PRO A 768 4.68 14.77 5.18
CA PRO A 768 3.78 15.86 5.59
C PRO A 768 4.04 17.20 4.87
N ALA A 769 5.23 17.42 4.31
CA ALA A 769 5.64 18.70 3.74
C ALA A 769 4.68 19.27 2.68
N ALA A 770 4.05 18.41 1.87
CA ALA A 770 3.02 18.77 0.90
C ALA A 770 1.86 19.60 1.49
N GLY A 771 1.46 19.32 2.74
CA GLY A 771 0.28 19.92 3.37
C GLY A 771 0.47 21.35 3.88
N TYR A 772 1.71 21.79 4.11
CA TYR A 772 1.98 23.08 4.77
C TYR A 772 1.43 24.30 4.00
N ALA A 773 1.46 24.26 2.66
CA ALA A 773 0.85 25.29 1.83
C ALA A 773 -0.68 25.35 1.98
N GLU A 774 -1.34 24.18 2.08
CA GLU A 774 -2.78 24.09 2.31
C GLU A 774 -3.15 24.61 3.71
N MET A 775 -2.35 24.27 4.72
CA MET A 775 -2.54 24.70 6.11
C MET A 775 -2.42 26.22 6.26
N ALA A 776 -1.38 26.83 5.67
CA ALA A 776 -1.25 28.28 5.62
C ALA A 776 -2.41 28.95 4.86
N CYS A 777 -2.79 28.40 3.69
CA CYS A 777 -3.92 28.89 2.90
C CYS A 777 -5.25 28.88 3.68
N LYS A 778 -5.50 27.82 4.49
CA LYS A 778 -6.67 27.72 5.38
C LYS A 778 -6.65 28.76 6.50
N LYS A 779 -5.47 29.17 6.97
CA LYS A 779 -5.29 30.28 7.92
C LYS A 779 -5.30 31.68 7.28
N GLY A 780 -5.59 31.76 5.98
CA GLY A 780 -5.78 33.03 5.26
C GLY A 780 -4.59 33.50 4.43
N ALA A 781 -3.41 32.89 4.60
CA ALA A 781 -2.18 33.27 3.90
C ALA A 781 -2.38 33.33 2.39
N ARG A 782 -1.74 34.28 1.72
CA ARG A 782 -1.53 34.22 0.26
C ARG A 782 -0.38 33.26 -0.05
N VAL A 783 -0.46 32.52 -1.15
CA VAL A 783 0.53 31.51 -1.54
C VAL A 783 1.27 31.97 -2.79
N ALA A 784 2.59 31.91 -2.79
CA ALA A 784 3.41 32.08 -3.99
C ALA A 784 4.23 30.82 -4.26
N VAL A 785 4.07 30.23 -5.44
CA VAL A 785 4.93 29.12 -5.90
C VAL A 785 6.01 29.67 -6.83
N ILE A 786 7.26 29.31 -6.56
CA ILE A 786 8.43 29.63 -7.40
C ILE A 786 9.05 28.31 -7.84
N ASN A 787 8.85 27.93 -9.10
CA ASN A 787 9.36 26.67 -9.65
C ASN A 787 9.56 26.74 -11.17
N THR A 788 10.37 25.85 -11.73
CA THR A 788 10.71 25.80 -13.16
C THR A 788 9.56 25.42 -14.07
N ARG A 789 8.46 24.88 -13.54
CA ARG A 789 7.25 24.48 -14.29
C ARG A 789 6.00 24.90 -13.54
N ALA A 790 5.03 25.51 -14.23
CA ALA A 790 3.74 25.89 -13.65
C ALA A 790 2.94 24.68 -13.12
N GLU A 791 3.03 23.55 -13.83
CA GLU A 791 2.32 22.31 -13.50
C GLU A 791 2.75 21.63 -12.19
N ASP A 792 3.83 22.10 -11.55
CA ASP A 792 4.27 21.64 -10.23
C ASP A 792 3.69 22.49 -9.08
N ALA A 793 2.95 23.58 -9.38
CA ALA A 793 2.26 24.38 -8.38
C ALA A 793 1.07 23.63 -7.76
N ARG A 794 0.95 23.66 -6.43
CA ARG A 794 -0.10 22.98 -5.65
C ARG A 794 -0.66 23.94 -4.60
N HIS A 795 -1.93 23.76 -4.24
CA HIS A 795 -2.64 24.55 -3.21
C HIS A 795 -2.66 26.07 -3.48
N VAL A 796 -2.66 26.46 -4.76
CA VAL A 796 -2.79 27.84 -5.25
C VAL A 796 -4.26 28.10 -5.60
N ARG A 797 -4.86 29.16 -5.06
CA ARG A 797 -6.21 29.62 -5.46
C ARG A 797 -6.09 30.52 -6.70
N PRO A 798 -6.85 30.25 -7.79
CA PRO A 798 -6.96 31.17 -8.91
C PRO A 798 -7.30 32.59 -8.46
N ASP A 799 -6.77 33.58 -9.17
CA ASP A 799 -7.02 35.02 -8.99
C ASP A 799 -6.65 35.60 -7.60
N LYS A 800 -6.01 34.82 -6.72
CA LYS A 800 -5.60 35.25 -5.37
C LYS A 800 -4.16 34.88 -5.00
N ASP A 801 -3.63 33.79 -5.54
CA ASP A 801 -2.29 33.27 -5.25
C ASP A 801 -1.44 33.23 -6.54
N TRP A 802 -0.12 33.18 -6.42
CA TRP A 802 0.80 33.36 -7.56
C TRP A 802 1.55 32.08 -7.93
N VAL A 803 1.84 31.94 -9.23
CA VAL A 803 2.78 30.94 -9.76
C VAL A 803 3.81 31.66 -10.63
N PHE A 804 5.03 31.81 -10.10
CA PHE A 804 6.15 32.40 -10.80
C PHE A 804 7.01 31.27 -11.40
N VAL A 805 7.05 31.22 -12.73
CA VAL A 805 7.75 30.16 -13.48
C VAL A 805 9.17 30.59 -13.78
N GLY A 806 10.15 29.80 -13.36
CA GLY A 806 11.56 29.99 -13.70
C GLY A 806 12.51 29.35 -12.68
N ASP A 807 13.81 29.58 -12.90
CA ASP A 807 14.83 29.22 -11.93
C ASP A 807 14.67 30.06 -10.65
N ALA A 808 14.56 29.40 -9.49
CA ALA A 808 14.48 30.05 -8.19
C ALA A 808 15.66 31.01 -7.96
N ALA A 809 16.87 30.64 -8.40
CA ALA A 809 18.09 31.46 -8.31
C ALA A 809 17.98 32.82 -9.02
N VAL A 810 17.11 32.94 -10.02
CA VAL A 810 16.90 34.15 -10.83
C VAL A 810 15.61 34.88 -10.45
N VAL A 811 14.54 34.13 -10.20
CA VAL A 811 13.19 34.67 -9.92
C VAL A 811 13.07 35.19 -8.48
N LEU A 812 13.53 34.42 -7.49
CA LEU A 812 13.30 34.73 -6.08
C LEU A 812 13.96 36.06 -5.63
N PRO A 813 15.19 36.41 -6.06
CA PRO A 813 15.77 37.73 -5.74
C PRO A 813 14.93 38.91 -6.24
N GLN A 814 14.28 38.79 -7.40
CA GLN A 814 13.46 39.85 -7.99
C GLN A 814 12.14 40.03 -7.24
N LEU A 815 11.53 38.91 -6.83
CA LEU A 815 10.33 38.90 -6.00
C LEU A 815 10.59 39.51 -4.61
N LEU A 816 11.71 39.15 -3.98
CA LEU A 816 12.05 39.63 -2.63
C LEU A 816 12.67 41.04 -2.61
N LYS A 817 13.06 41.59 -3.77
CA LYS A 817 13.75 42.88 -3.93
C LYS A 817 13.20 44.02 -3.05
N PRO A 818 11.88 44.26 -2.90
CA PRO A 818 11.38 45.40 -2.11
C PRO A 818 11.69 45.36 -0.62
N VAL A 819 12.13 44.21 -0.08
CA VAL A 819 12.51 44.04 1.33
C VAL A 819 14.03 43.91 1.51
N ILE A 820 14.75 43.44 0.47
CA ILE A 820 16.17 43.07 0.58
C ILE A 820 17.14 44.01 -0.16
N SER A 821 16.67 44.98 -0.96
CA SER A 821 17.47 45.63 -2.01
C SER A 821 18.80 46.25 -1.57
N GLU A 822 18.82 47.10 -0.53
CA GLU A 822 20.02 47.89 -0.15
C GLU A 822 21.20 47.02 0.30
N SER A 823 20.92 45.90 0.97
CA SER A 823 21.92 44.94 1.42
C SER A 823 22.21 43.90 0.34
N TYR A 824 21.20 43.44 -0.40
CA TYR A 824 21.35 42.41 -1.42
C TYR A 824 22.26 42.85 -2.57
N GLU A 825 22.20 44.10 -3.02
CA GLU A 825 23.13 44.62 -4.04
C GLU A 825 24.59 44.59 -3.58
N GLN A 826 24.86 44.69 -2.28
CA GLN A 826 26.21 44.52 -1.72
C GLN A 826 26.62 43.04 -1.66
N VAL A 827 25.70 42.13 -1.35
CA VAL A 827 25.97 40.68 -1.41
C VAL A 827 26.20 40.24 -2.87
N GLU A 828 25.41 40.74 -3.83
CA GLU A 828 25.57 40.46 -5.26
C GLU A 828 26.92 40.97 -5.80
N LYS A 829 27.38 42.15 -5.37
CA LYS A 829 28.74 42.66 -5.65
C LYS A 829 29.84 41.77 -5.04
N ASN A 830 29.58 41.13 -3.90
CA ASN A 830 30.52 40.20 -3.26
C ASN A 830 30.46 38.77 -3.86
N MET A 831 29.36 38.36 -4.48
CA MET A 831 29.25 37.09 -5.22
C MET A 831 29.94 37.14 -6.59
N LYS A 832 30.11 38.33 -7.17
CA LYS A 832 30.78 38.56 -8.47
C LYS A 832 32.29 38.80 -8.33
N LYS A 833 32.84 38.67 -7.13
CA LYS A 833 34.27 38.69 -6.80
C LYS A 833 34.71 37.31 -6.36
#